data_AF-A0A1M5GH71-F1
#
_entry.id   AF-A0A1M5GH71-F1
#
_cell.length_a   1.000
_cell.length_b   1.000
_cell.length_c   1.000
_cell.angle_alpha   90.00
_cell.angle_beta   90.00
_cell.angle_gamma   90.00
#
_symmetry.space_group_name_H-M   'P 1'
#
loop_
_entity.id
_entity.type
_entity.pdbx_description
1 polymer ?
#
loop_
_entity_poly.entity_id
_entity_poly.type
_entity_poly.pdbx_seq_one_letter_code
_entity_poly.pdbx_strand_id
1 'polypeptide(L)'
;MNIFNTIHSKNRINRINWINRITGINRKFPLILLLACFPLPGIHAQQPHEISLDVPRIVPVSPEAAAMEKYRSYPVDYCTGVPNIIIPLYEIVAGDITIPVSLSYHASGLKPKERSGLAGTGWTLNLEPSIMREVKGLADSDTYGWFNTRNSPVPTDKVERLRYYNAQVDNQYDTQPDKFVYKLPHGGGSGYFLESFSPMRCIPLTNDDVRYHGTRMDITDGNGVKYEFDGVNEKADDIITRWMCTAIRSPRQTGHPVTFEYTTTRTRLHAGAYFNMDSRIIINDIQNGAPKIVFSKLVPGKPNKHYRIDTEGYVLPYNAKLTPLSEAQAGVHYPTSGSFLGGRGEEARLSRINYFGNTFSVSYRTVGSDVTATDAYDRMDVTNARGETIRSIEFFISLYNSSTSLTKLDSVRVSAPGVETKVYAFHYNNIYSVPSIYTVAVDHWGFCNGANTTTEDERNIPSFRRKVYVPNGIGKTLETILEHSGRNREANAGWAATGILSRITDPQGIQTTFEYEGNYGGFRDPSRSANYRNYLHPVGGLRVKSIVTRDPHTGRRTIKSYRYGLTQVNNAGYEPIWGGGAIKHIVSERDYCSGMSNFADDSSNNAWFEYLTTYRSMPHSNITFNNGSAVMYNIVREEISGEEMEPIRTDYYYHVKLHNYEGVLSWYDGQTDMVKQFLQNKPETELRKLFRPFPAHPQEPSDDLSRHPSDSYQVYGRLIRKNCFRKDELVSRTDYENTRVSSNGSVFVDLPVRLISIGTDSYRKYMNTSTLNGKEFFVSGNYYTPGDENAKVQTEFFLDVTNYCVLGKEKTTEYYSAGGRRDSLVTTKEYSYNIDFSNPGASLEPGKVETANSNGTGVTDEYEYLSGFPAVLSYHKHSEGGHSRENRILFKDGTCFPERIRSKTDRMSDFRDEVVYTAYDGHNNVAEIKGKDGTPVTFLWGYLNRFPIAKIENATRDEVLAGMGYSATDTSVLDAWSGFVEPSDDILSKIASLRNGLPGARVTLYDYDPVQGLTGVTDPNGVVTRFEYDHYNRLTDSYYVDPDLQKVMLQQYIYRLGK
;
A
#
# COMPACT_ATOMS: atom_id res chain seq x y z
N MET A 1 41.93 -33.09 3.08
CA MET A 1 42.35 -33.95 4.20
C MET A 1 43.40 -33.18 5.00
N ASN A 2 43.22 -32.98 6.30
CA ASN A 2 44.12 -32.26 7.25
C ASN A 2 44.45 -30.80 6.85
N ILE A 3 43.80 -29.72 7.33
CA ILE A 3 43.40 -29.23 8.68
C ILE A 3 44.55 -28.57 9.48
N PHE A 4 44.25 -27.38 10.04
CA PHE A 4 44.87 -26.60 11.15
C PHE A 4 45.79 -25.37 10.89
N ASN A 5 45.16 -24.20 11.06
CA ASN A 5 45.48 -23.10 12.00
C ASN A 5 46.75 -22.20 11.91
N THR A 6 46.49 -20.98 11.42
CA THR A 6 46.65 -19.66 12.09
C THR A 6 47.97 -19.12 12.68
N ILE A 7 48.10 -17.80 12.46
CA ILE A 7 48.54 -16.72 13.39
C ILE A 7 49.94 -16.07 13.26
N HIS A 8 49.87 -14.72 13.13
CA HIS A 8 50.85 -13.66 13.49
C HIS A 8 52.00 -13.21 12.54
N SER A 9 51.65 -12.15 11.80
CA SER A 9 52.27 -10.80 11.86
C SER A 9 53.70 -10.51 11.34
N LYS A 10 53.72 -9.77 10.22
CA LYS A 10 54.55 -8.58 9.95
C LYS A 10 56.06 -8.65 10.24
N ASN A 11 56.82 -9.00 9.20
CA ASN A 11 58.21 -8.56 9.08
C ASN A 11 58.31 -7.09 8.63
N ARG A 12 59.50 -6.49 8.73
CA ARG A 12 59.76 -5.03 8.60
C ARG A 12 60.62 -4.71 7.36
N ILE A 13 61.10 -3.45 7.28
CA ILE A 13 62.40 -3.03 6.70
C ILE A 13 62.46 -2.61 5.20
N ASN A 14 62.66 -1.28 5.02
CA ASN A 14 63.59 -0.60 4.09
C ASN A 14 63.23 -0.45 2.57
N ARG A 15 63.66 0.61 1.84
CA ARG A 15 64.53 1.79 2.17
C ARG A 15 64.45 2.92 1.10
N ILE A 16 64.89 4.15 1.47
CA ILE A 16 65.60 5.17 0.61
C ILE A 16 64.76 5.87 -0.49
N ASN A 17 64.89 7.17 -0.82
CA ASN A 17 65.72 8.32 -0.35
C ASN A 17 64.89 9.64 -0.45
N TRP A 18 65.27 10.78 0.14
CA TRP A 18 66.24 11.78 -0.37
C TRP A 18 66.69 12.79 0.73
N ILE A 19 67.74 13.59 0.50
CA ILE A 19 68.49 14.35 1.53
C ILE A 19 68.92 15.76 1.05
N ASN A 20 68.86 16.76 1.96
CA ASN A 20 69.88 17.83 2.26
C ASN A 20 69.33 18.72 3.41
N ARG A 21 69.98 19.02 4.57
CA ARG A 21 71.31 19.65 4.90
C ARG A 21 71.35 21.14 4.48
N ILE A 22 71.82 22.15 5.24
CA ILE A 22 72.74 22.31 6.43
C ILE A 22 72.56 23.80 6.95
N THR A 23 72.83 24.39 8.14
CA THR A 23 73.06 24.19 9.62
C THR A 23 72.99 25.62 10.29
N GLY A 24 73.06 25.95 11.60
CA GLY A 24 73.22 25.26 12.91
C GLY A 24 73.74 26.22 14.03
N ILE A 25 73.90 25.72 15.28
CA ILE A 25 74.63 26.30 16.46
C ILE A 25 74.04 27.52 17.24
N ASN A 26 73.41 27.19 18.39
CA ASN A 26 73.40 27.85 19.72
C ASN A 26 74.21 29.15 20.02
N ARG A 27 73.60 30.15 20.70
CA ARG A 27 73.75 30.40 22.17
C ARG A 27 72.98 31.62 22.76
N LYS A 28 72.66 31.52 24.07
CA LYS A 28 72.28 32.55 25.10
C LYS A 28 70.81 33.05 25.22
N PHE A 29 70.24 32.82 26.42
CA PHE A 29 69.12 33.55 27.06
C PHE A 29 69.58 34.93 27.58
N PRO A 30 68.66 35.90 27.79
CA PRO A 30 68.02 36.16 29.10
C PRO A 30 66.46 36.22 28.99
N LEU A 31 65.69 35.64 29.92
CA LEU A 31 65.38 36.07 31.30
C LEU A 31 64.22 37.10 31.43
N ILE A 32 63.02 36.75 30.97
CA ILE A 32 61.74 37.27 31.52
C ILE A 32 60.77 36.08 31.65
N LEU A 33 60.73 35.44 32.83
CA LEU A 33 59.81 34.33 33.12
C LEU A 33 59.57 34.22 34.64
N LEU A 34 58.92 35.23 35.24
CA LEU A 34 58.58 35.20 36.67
C LEU A 34 57.42 36.15 37.07
N LEU A 35 56.36 36.23 36.25
CA LEU A 35 55.12 36.95 36.62
C LEU A 35 53.88 36.51 35.78
N ALA A 36 53.65 35.20 35.67
CA ALA A 36 52.51 34.64 34.91
C ALA A 36 51.91 33.36 35.54
N CYS A 37 52.00 33.20 36.87
CA CYS A 37 51.47 32.04 37.60
C CYS A 37 50.61 32.45 38.80
N PHE A 38 49.63 33.34 38.57
CA PHE A 38 48.40 33.28 39.35
C PHE A 38 47.50 32.20 38.75
N PRO A 39 46.86 31.34 39.55
CA PRO A 39 45.70 30.61 39.05
C PRO A 39 44.62 31.65 38.74
N LEU A 40 44.31 31.84 37.46
CA LEU A 40 43.05 32.50 37.09
C LEU A 40 41.92 31.71 37.77
N PRO A 41 41.00 32.34 38.52
CA PRO A 41 39.85 31.63 39.04
C PRO A 41 39.12 31.03 37.84
N GLY A 42 38.91 29.71 37.87
CA GLY A 42 38.39 28.98 36.74
C GLY A 42 37.04 29.55 36.33
N ILE A 43 37.00 30.24 35.18
CA ILE A 43 35.74 30.49 34.48
C ILE A 43 35.30 29.13 33.97
N HIS A 44 34.60 28.39 34.83
CA HIS A 44 33.80 27.25 34.45
C HIS A 44 32.70 27.78 33.52
N ALA A 45 33.01 27.87 32.24
CA ALA A 45 32.00 27.90 31.21
C ALA A 45 31.19 26.61 31.39
N GLN A 46 29.99 26.74 31.96
CA GLN A 46 29.05 25.64 32.07
C GLN A 46 28.88 25.05 30.67
N GLN A 47 29.15 23.76 30.51
CA GLN A 47 28.84 23.11 29.25
C GLN A 47 27.32 23.15 29.06
N PRO A 48 26.82 23.45 27.85
CA PRO A 48 25.40 23.40 27.59
C PRO A 48 24.90 21.97 27.86
N HIS A 49 23.77 21.82 28.56
CA HIS A 49 23.18 20.49 28.72
C HIS A 49 22.55 20.04 27.40
N GLU A 50 22.58 18.74 27.15
CA GLU A 50 21.99 18.15 25.95
C GLU A 50 20.50 17.86 26.17
N ILE A 51 19.67 18.21 25.19
CA ILE A 51 18.26 17.82 25.17
C ILE A 51 18.03 16.88 23.98
N SER A 52 17.83 15.60 24.29
CA SER A 52 17.24 14.67 23.31
C SER A 52 15.84 15.14 22.94
N LEU A 53 15.55 15.16 21.64
CA LEU A 53 14.24 15.48 21.12
C LEU A 53 13.53 14.18 20.77
N ASP A 54 12.23 14.13 20.98
CA ASP A 54 11.35 13.14 20.34
C ASP A 54 11.55 13.18 18.81
N VAL A 55 11.93 12.04 18.22
CA VAL A 55 12.05 11.84 16.78
C VAL A 55 11.54 10.44 16.44
N PRO A 56 10.61 10.28 15.48
CA PRO A 56 10.26 8.96 14.98
C PRO A 56 11.47 8.30 14.32
N ARG A 57 11.74 7.03 14.66
CA ARG A 57 12.74 6.22 13.98
C ARG A 57 12.17 5.68 12.67
N ILE A 58 12.49 6.34 11.56
CA ILE A 58 12.03 5.93 10.23
C ILE A 58 13.02 4.92 9.62
N VAL A 59 12.53 3.73 9.35
CA VAL A 59 13.25 2.70 8.57
C VAL A 59 12.94 2.93 7.08
N PRO A 60 13.91 3.29 6.23
CA PRO A 60 13.65 3.53 4.80
C PRO A 60 13.39 2.22 4.06
N VAL A 61 12.50 2.25 3.07
CA VAL A 61 12.13 1.09 2.24
C VAL A 61 12.44 1.34 0.75
N SER A 62 12.46 0.27 -0.06
CA SER A 62 12.63 0.38 -1.52
C SER A 62 11.47 1.15 -2.18
N PRO A 63 11.66 1.73 -3.37
CA PRO A 63 10.55 2.34 -4.13
C PRO A 63 9.40 1.36 -4.39
N GLU A 64 9.73 0.10 -4.66
CA GLU A 64 8.80 -1.00 -4.87
C GLU A 64 7.98 -1.34 -3.61
N ALA A 65 8.61 -1.35 -2.43
CA ALA A 65 7.89 -1.49 -1.16
C ALA A 65 7.02 -0.25 -0.86
N ALA A 66 7.54 0.96 -1.07
CA ALA A 66 6.76 2.20 -0.90
C ALA A 66 5.52 2.23 -1.81
N ALA A 67 5.62 1.68 -3.03
CA ALA A 67 4.48 1.53 -3.92
C ALA A 67 3.42 0.55 -3.37
N MET A 68 3.80 -0.52 -2.67
CA MET A 68 2.85 -1.47 -2.07
C MET A 68 1.95 -0.79 -1.03
N GLU A 69 2.51 -0.11 -0.01
CA GLU A 69 1.66 0.63 0.95
C GLU A 69 0.96 1.81 0.26
N LYS A 70 1.53 2.46 -0.77
CA LYS A 70 0.83 3.53 -1.52
C LYS A 70 -0.48 3.04 -2.16
N TYR A 71 -0.52 1.83 -2.72
CA TYR A 71 -1.74 1.26 -3.30
C TYR A 71 -2.77 0.80 -2.25
N ARG A 72 -2.38 0.60 -0.98
CA ARG A 72 -3.30 0.32 0.15
C ARG A 72 -3.81 1.59 0.83
N SER A 73 -2.89 2.50 1.16
CA SER A 73 -3.14 3.78 1.83
C SER A 73 -3.90 4.78 0.95
N TYR A 74 -3.56 4.84 -0.34
CA TYR A 74 -4.22 5.69 -1.34
C TYR A 74 -4.87 4.78 -2.41
N PRO A 75 -6.01 4.14 -2.11
CA PRO A 75 -6.64 3.20 -3.04
C PRO A 75 -7.10 3.89 -4.32
N VAL A 76 -7.07 3.12 -5.42
CA VAL A 76 -7.55 3.51 -6.74
C VAL A 76 -9.08 3.31 -6.77
N ASP A 77 -9.82 4.39 -6.52
CA ASP A 77 -11.28 4.36 -6.44
C ASP A 77 -11.88 5.68 -6.98
N TYR A 78 -13.16 5.63 -7.37
CA TYR A 78 -13.94 6.82 -7.70
C TYR A 78 -13.95 7.81 -6.52
N CYS A 79 -14.13 7.34 -5.28
CA CYS A 79 -14.20 8.20 -4.09
C CYS A 79 -12.88 8.89 -3.72
N THR A 80 -11.73 8.37 -4.19
CA THR A 80 -10.42 9.05 -4.09
C THR A 80 -10.08 9.86 -5.34
N GLY A 81 -10.79 9.62 -6.44
CA GLY A 81 -10.62 10.29 -7.73
C GLY A 81 -9.46 9.75 -8.58
N VAL A 82 -8.81 8.66 -8.17
CA VAL A 82 -7.66 8.09 -8.89
C VAL A 82 -8.16 7.04 -9.91
N PRO A 83 -7.91 7.22 -11.22
CA PRO A 83 -8.36 6.28 -12.25
C PRO A 83 -7.54 4.99 -12.22
N ASN A 84 -8.21 3.86 -12.52
CA ASN A 84 -7.53 2.59 -12.72
C ASN A 84 -6.88 2.54 -14.11
N ILE A 85 -5.55 2.44 -14.15
CA ILE A 85 -4.73 2.44 -15.37
C ILE A 85 -3.80 1.23 -15.29
N ILE A 86 -4.09 0.21 -16.10
CA ILE A 86 -3.34 -1.06 -16.18
C ILE A 86 -3.01 -1.36 -17.65
N ILE A 87 -1.77 -1.74 -17.93
CA ILE A 87 -1.30 -2.22 -19.22
C ILE A 87 -0.90 -3.70 -19.10
N PRO A 88 -1.63 -4.65 -19.71
CA PRO A 88 -1.23 -6.06 -19.74
C PRO A 88 -0.11 -6.28 -20.77
N LEU A 89 0.90 -7.07 -20.41
CA LEU A 89 2.07 -7.36 -21.27
C LEU A 89 2.18 -8.86 -21.61
N TYR A 90 1.96 -9.71 -20.61
CA TYR A 90 1.99 -11.18 -20.71
C TYR A 90 1.22 -11.81 -19.54
N GLU A 91 0.99 -13.11 -19.57
CA GLU A 91 0.50 -13.88 -18.43
C GLU A 91 1.35 -15.15 -18.32
N ILE A 92 1.91 -15.41 -17.14
CA ILE A 92 2.63 -16.64 -16.83
C ILE A 92 1.56 -17.66 -16.40
N VAL A 93 1.46 -18.78 -17.11
CA VAL A 93 0.49 -19.86 -16.81
C VAL A 93 1.24 -21.12 -16.42
N ALA A 94 0.94 -21.63 -15.23
CA ALA A 94 1.61 -22.74 -14.56
C ALA A 94 0.61 -23.68 -13.88
N GLY A 95 -0.39 -24.14 -14.65
CA GLY A 95 -1.41 -25.08 -14.21
C GLY A 95 -2.68 -24.32 -13.80
N ASP A 96 -3.10 -24.49 -12.56
CA ASP A 96 -4.11 -23.64 -11.91
C ASP A 96 -3.52 -22.32 -11.36
N ILE A 97 -2.20 -22.15 -11.38
CA ILE A 97 -1.54 -20.87 -11.09
C ILE A 97 -1.43 -20.04 -12.37
N THR A 98 -1.91 -18.80 -12.33
CA THR A 98 -1.55 -17.77 -13.32
C THR A 98 -0.97 -16.53 -12.65
N ILE A 99 -0.12 -15.77 -13.36
CA ILE A 99 0.47 -14.51 -12.90
C ILE A 99 0.34 -13.43 -13.99
N PRO A 100 -0.48 -12.38 -13.80
CA PRO A 100 -0.73 -11.36 -14.81
C PRO A 100 0.41 -10.32 -14.86
N VAL A 101 1.31 -10.48 -15.83
CA VAL A 101 2.44 -9.57 -16.05
C VAL A 101 1.94 -8.25 -16.63
N SER A 102 1.86 -7.23 -15.78
CA SER A 102 1.19 -5.97 -16.11
C SER A 102 1.81 -4.77 -15.42
N LEU A 103 1.60 -3.58 -15.99
CA LEU A 103 2.03 -2.30 -15.42
C LEU A 103 0.80 -1.53 -14.90
N SER A 104 0.81 -1.15 -13.63
CA SER A 104 -0.18 -0.24 -13.02
C SER A 104 0.41 1.17 -12.88
N TYR A 105 -0.41 2.22 -13.08
CA TYR A 105 -0.01 3.62 -12.84
C TYR A 105 -0.85 4.28 -11.73
N HIS A 106 -0.20 5.02 -10.82
CA HIS A 106 -0.86 5.72 -9.69
C HIS A 106 -0.91 7.24 -9.93
N ALA A 107 -2.05 7.73 -10.42
CA ALA A 107 -2.19 9.10 -10.92
C ALA A 107 -2.53 10.18 -9.85
N SER A 108 -2.26 9.92 -8.56
CA SER A 108 -2.59 10.84 -7.45
C SER A 108 -1.86 12.19 -7.46
N GLY A 109 -0.80 12.35 -8.25
CA GLY A 109 0.01 13.56 -8.35
C GLY A 109 1.49 13.33 -8.01
N LEU A 110 2.35 14.20 -8.51
CA LEU A 110 3.80 14.09 -8.33
C LEU A 110 4.17 14.45 -6.89
N LYS A 111 4.73 13.48 -6.16
CA LYS A 111 5.44 13.71 -4.89
C LYS A 111 6.95 13.60 -5.15
N PRO A 112 7.73 14.70 -5.23
CA PRO A 112 9.16 14.64 -5.58
C PRO A 112 10.05 13.85 -4.61
N LYS A 113 9.53 13.46 -3.44
CA LYS A 113 10.22 12.60 -2.45
C LYS A 113 9.96 11.11 -2.65
N GLU A 114 8.93 10.74 -3.41
CA GLU A 114 8.76 9.37 -3.87
C GLU A 114 9.79 9.12 -4.99
N ARG A 115 10.82 8.32 -4.71
CA ARG A 115 11.77 7.85 -5.72
C ARG A 115 11.02 7.09 -6.82
N SER A 116 11.50 7.17 -8.05
CA SER A 116 11.04 6.28 -9.12
C SER A 116 11.31 4.82 -8.76
N GLY A 117 10.35 3.95 -9.00
CA GLY A 117 10.60 2.51 -9.07
C GLY A 117 11.22 2.13 -10.42
N LEU A 118 11.55 0.85 -10.56
CA LEU A 118 12.22 0.26 -11.71
C LEU A 118 11.45 0.45 -13.03
N ALA A 119 10.14 0.69 -12.98
CA ALA A 119 9.29 1.01 -14.14
C ALA A 119 9.11 2.52 -14.41
N GLY A 120 9.69 3.41 -13.60
CA GLY A 120 9.49 4.86 -13.67
C GLY A 120 8.60 5.41 -12.54
N THR A 121 8.58 6.74 -12.36
CA THR A 121 7.74 7.41 -11.35
C THR A 121 6.26 7.12 -11.59
N GLY A 122 5.58 6.65 -10.54
CA GLY A 122 4.15 6.34 -10.56
C GLY A 122 3.80 4.99 -11.20
N TRP A 123 4.73 4.31 -11.87
CA TRP A 123 4.53 2.98 -12.45
C TRP A 123 4.98 1.86 -11.51
N THR A 124 4.18 0.80 -11.42
CA THR A 124 4.49 -0.43 -10.69
C THR A 124 4.32 -1.62 -11.62
N LEU A 125 5.28 -2.56 -11.60
CA LEU A 125 5.15 -3.84 -12.29
C LEU A 125 4.50 -4.88 -11.36
N ASN A 126 3.38 -5.44 -11.79
CA ASN A 126 2.76 -6.62 -11.20
C ASN A 126 3.39 -7.84 -11.86
N LEU A 127 4.20 -8.59 -11.10
CA LEU A 127 4.93 -9.78 -11.56
C LEU A 127 5.41 -10.61 -10.36
N GLU A 128 6.18 -9.98 -9.48
CA GLU A 128 6.75 -10.57 -8.27
C GLU A 128 5.78 -10.44 -7.07
N PRO A 129 5.35 -11.54 -6.45
CA PRO A 129 4.72 -11.53 -5.13
C PRO A 129 5.77 -11.17 -4.07
N SER A 130 5.36 -10.41 -3.06
CA SER A 130 6.26 -9.99 -1.96
C SER A 130 5.49 -9.50 -0.75
N ILE A 131 6.13 -9.54 0.42
CA ILE A 131 5.63 -8.97 1.68
C ILE A 131 6.57 -7.83 2.07
N MET A 132 6.06 -6.64 2.40
CA MET A 132 6.84 -5.53 2.98
C MET A 132 6.42 -5.24 4.42
N ARG A 133 7.29 -4.57 5.17
CA ARG A 133 7.11 -4.18 6.58
C ARG A 133 7.36 -2.69 6.75
N GLU A 134 6.36 -1.97 7.26
CA GLU A 134 6.51 -0.60 7.74
C GLU A 134 6.77 -0.64 9.25
N VAL A 135 8.01 -0.34 9.64
CA VAL A 135 8.48 -0.48 11.02
C VAL A 135 8.01 0.67 11.90
N LYS A 136 7.47 0.38 13.10
CA LYS A 136 6.77 1.35 13.98
C LYS A 136 7.55 1.77 15.23
N GLY A 137 8.87 1.61 15.17
CA GLY A 137 9.83 2.11 16.16
C GLY A 137 11.05 1.20 16.19
N LEU A 138 10.86 0.03 16.82
CA LEU A 138 11.73 -1.14 16.66
C LEU A 138 11.05 -2.16 15.75
N ALA A 139 11.78 -3.19 15.31
CA ALA A 139 11.13 -4.32 14.66
C ALA A 139 10.50 -5.23 15.74
N ASP A 140 9.26 -5.68 15.58
CA ASP A 140 8.54 -6.59 16.51
C ASP A 140 9.41 -7.71 17.14
N SER A 141 10.32 -8.26 16.32
CA SER A 141 11.19 -9.40 16.62
C SER A 141 12.51 -9.06 17.32
N ASP A 142 12.86 -7.78 17.45
CA ASP A 142 14.05 -7.34 18.17
C ASP A 142 13.93 -7.64 19.67
N THR A 143 15.06 -7.63 20.41
CA THR A 143 15.09 -7.88 21.87
C THR A 143 14.14 -6.98 22.67
N TYR A 144 13.87 -5.77 22.18
CA TYR A 144 12.92 -4.82 22.75
C TYR A 144 11.72 -4.53 21.84
N GLY A 145 11.53 -5.34 20.78
CA GLY A 145 10.41 -5.32 19.84
C GLY A 145 9.10 -5.81 20.45
N TRP A 146 7.98 -5.44 19.81
CA TRP A 146 6.61 -5.72 20.25
C TRP A 146 6.35 -7.15 20.75
N PHE A 147 6.86 -8.20 20.09
CA PHE A 147 6.64 -9.58 20.53
C PHE A 147 7.24 -9.89 21.91
N ASN A 148 8.30 -9.18 22.29
CA ASN A 148 9.00 -9.35 23.56
C ASN A 148 8.52 -8.36 24.63
N THR A 149 8.07 -7.16 24.24
CA THR A 149 7.81 -6.05 25.17
C THR A 149 6.35 -5.76 25.45
N ARG A 150 5.40 -6.10 24.56
CA ARG A 150 3.97 -5.74 24.66
C ARG A 150 3.33 -6.01 26.03
N ASN A 151 3.68 -7.14 26.65
CA ASN A 151 3.11 -7.58 27.92
C ASN A 151 3.99 -7.23 29.14
N SER A 152 4.94 -6.30 29.00
CA SER A 152 5.80 -5.86 30.10
C SER A 152 5.00 -5.11 31.17
N PRO A 153 5.05 -5.52 32.45
CA PRO A 153 4.40 -4.76 33.50
C PRO A 153 5.12 -3.43 33.71
N VAL A 154 4.37 -2.33 33.67
CA VAL A 154 4.86 -0.99 34.03
C VAL A 154 5.47 -1.04 35.44
N PRO A 155 6.71 -0.58 35.67
CA PRO A 155 7.34 -0.64 36.99
C PRO A 155 6.52 0.10 38.06
N THR A 156 6.47 -0.46 39.28
CA THR A 156 5.77 0.15 40.42
C THR A 156 6.62 1.19 41.15
N ASP A 157 7.94 1.10 41.05
CA ASP A 157 8.82 2.19 41.50
C ASP A 157 8.72 3.41 40.56
N LYS A 158 8.82 4.60 41.15
CA LYS A 158 8.64 5.87 40.43
C LYS A 158 9.81 6.17 39.50
N VAL A 159 11.04 5.91 39.90
CA VAL A 159 12.24 6.21 39.09
C VAL A 159 12.33 5.21 37.94
N GLU A 160 12.10 3.93 38.21
CA GLU A 160 12.09 2.92 37.14
C GLU A 160 10.90 3.10 36.18
N ARG A 161 9.73 3.54 36.65
CA ARG A 161 8.58 3.88 35.78
C ARG A 161 8.88 5.08 34.87
N LEU A 162 9.64 6.06 35.35
CA LEU A 162 10.09 7.20 34.55
C LEU A 162 11.09 6.77 33.48
N ARG A 163 12.03 5.88 33.81
CA ARG A 163 12.97 5.31 32.83
C ARG A 163 12.26 4.46 31.78
N TYR A 164 11.28 3.65 32.19
CA TYR A 164 10.46 2.82 31.31
C TYR A 164 9.77 3.64 30.20
N TYR A 165 8.96 4.64 30.58
CA TYR A 165 8.29 5.47 29.58
C TYR A 165 9.26 6.35 28.78
N ASN A 166 10.38 6.79 29.38
CA ASN A 166 11.41 7.49 28.62
C ASN A 166 12.01 6.61 27.52
N ALA A 167 12.32 5.35 27.84
CA ALA A 167 12.87 4.39 26.91
C ALA A 167 11.89 4.03 25.78
N GLN A 168 10.58 4.00 26.06
CA GLN A 168 9.55 3.90 25.01
C GLN A 168 9.53 5.13 24.08
N VAL A 169 9.50 6.35 24.63
CA VAL A 169 9.51 7.58 23.79
C VAL A 169 10.79 7.73 22.97
N ASP A 170 11.94 7.31 23.50
CA ASP A 170 13.22 7.31 22.77
C ASP A 170 13.39 6.12 21.80
N ASN A 171 12.32 5.35 21.52
CA ASN A 171 12.32 4.18 20.62
C ASN A 171 13.36 3.10 21.01
N GLN A 172 13.65 2.97 22.31
CA GLN A 172 14.48 1.91 22.89
C GLN A 172 13.64 0.67 23.26
N TYR A 173 12.36 0.88 23.51
CA TYR A 173 11.34 -0.15 23.68
C TYR A 173 10.22 0.13 22.69
N ASP A 174 9.70 -0.93 22.10
CA ASP A 174 8.60 -0.84 21.16
C ASP A 174 7.27 -0.47 21.85
N THR A 175 6.35 0.08 21.06
CA THR A 175 5.04 0.58 21.50
C THR A 175 3.91 0.15 20.58
N GLN A 176 4.20 -0.35 19.38
CA GLN A 176 3.22 -0.66 18.33
C GLN A 176 3.64 -1.90 17.55
N PRO A 177 2.71 -2.75 17.08
CA PRO A 177 3.06 -3.79 16.11
C PRO A 177 3.40 -3.16 14.75
N ASP A 178 4.38 -3.73 14.05
CA ASP A 178 4.72 -3.33 12.70
C ASP A 178 3.59 -3.64 11.71
N LYS A 179 3.41 -2.77 10.72
CA LYS A 179 2.39 -2.96 9.68
C LYS A 179 3.01 -3.73 8.52
N PHE A 180 2.44 -4.89 8.20
CA PHE A 180 2.85 -5.69 7.05
C PHE A 180 1.86 -5.50 5.90
N VAL A 181 2.37 -5.51 4.67
CA VAL A 181 1.58 -5.39 3.43
C VAL A 181 2.09 -6.43 2.44
N TYR A 182 1.20 -7.21 1.84
CA TYR A 182 1.56 -8.27 0.90
C TYR A 182 0.82 -8.15 -0.43
N LYS A 183 1.49 -8.54 -1.52
CA LYS A 183 0.89 -8.68 -2.86
C LYS A 183 1.05 -10.12 -3.36
N LEU A 184 -0.03 -10.67 -3.91
CA LEU A 184 -0.12 -11.97 -4.57
C LEU A 184 -0.53 -11.74 -6.05
N PRO A 185 -0.46 -12.74 -6.94
CA PRO A 185 -0.83 -12.58 -8.35
C PRO A 185 -2.27 -12.08 -8.58
N HIS A 186 -3.21 -12.52 -7.74
CA HIS A 186 -4.66 -12.22 -7.84
C HIS A 186 -5.24 -11.58 -6.57
N GLY A 187 -4.39 -11.10 -5.67
CA GLY A 187 -4.82 -10.66 -4.34
C GLY A 187 -3.72 -9.95 -3.56
N GLY A 188 -3.96 -9.73 -2.27
CA GLY A 188 -3.04 -9.02 -1.41
C GLY A 188 -3.76 -8.30 -0.27
N GLY A 189 -3.07 -8.21 0.86
CA GLY A 189 -3.62 -7.70 2.11
C GLY A 189 -2.66 -6.79 2.85
N SER A 190 -3.09 -6.40 4.02
CA SER A 190 -2.34 -5.58 4.98
C SER A 190 -2.74 -6.05 6.37
N GLY A 191 -1.86 -6.01 7.36
CA GLY A 191 -2.17 -6.51 8.69
C GLY A 191 -1.03 -6.44 9.68
N TYR A 192 -1.25 -7.04 10.84
CA TYR A 192 -0.35 -6.99 12.00
C TYR A 192 -0.13 -8.37 12.58
N PHE A 193 1.11 -8.69 12.92
CA PHE A 193 1.42 -9.83 13.79
C PHE A 193 1.29 -9.36 15.25
N LEU A 194 0.46 -10.05 16.03
CA LEU A 194 0.22 -9.71 17.43
C LEU A 194 1.16 -10.44 18.40
N GLU A 195 1.75 -11.54 17.91
CA GLU A 195 2.61 -12.51 18.59
C GLU A 195 3.49 -13.19 17.52
N SER A 196 4.63 -13.76 17.89
CA SER A 196 5.64 -14.27 16.95
C SER A 196 5.30 -15.57 16.20
N PHE A 197 4.30 -16.33 16.67
CA PHE A 197 3.90 -17.62 16.08
C PHE A 197 2.44 -17.68 15.62
N SER A 198 1.65 -16.64 15.93
CA SER A 198 0.23 -16.56 15.53
C SER A 198 0.13 -16.02 14.10
N PRO A 199 -0.87 -16.45 13.30
CA PRO A 199 -1.08 -15.91 11.95
C PRO A 199 -1.44 -14.42 12.00
N MET A 200 -1.12 -13.70 10.93
CA MET A 200 -1.35 -12.26 10.83
C MET A 200 -2.85 -11.92 10.95
N ARG A 201 -3.19 -10.85 11.67
CA ARG A 201 -4.56 -10.30 11.64
C ARG A 201 -4.64 -9.24 10.54
N CYS A 202 -5.30 -9.60 9.45
CA CYS A 202 -5.47 -8.76 8.27
C CYS A 202 -6.52 -7.65 8.49
N ILE A 203 -6.21 -6.44 8.02
CA ILE A 203 -7.11 -5.28 7.93
C ILE A 203 -7.17 -4.80 6.47
N PRO A 204 -8.34 -4.84 5.81
CA PRO A 204 -9.51 -5.65 6.18
C PRO A 204 -9.18 -7.15 6.18
N LEU A 205 -10.03 -7.96 6.80
CA LEU A 205 -9.86 -9.41 6.91
C LEU A 205 -9.88 -10.10 5.54
N THR A 206 -9.05 -11.13 5.37
CA THR A 206 -8.88 -11.92 4.14
C THR A 206 -8.95 -13.41 4.46
N ASN A 207 -9.22 -14.24 3.44
CA ASN A 207 -9.16 -15.71 3.52
C ASN A 207 -7.70 -16.24 3.53
N ASP A 208 -6.70 -15.37 3.55
CA ASP A 208 -5.29 -15.72 3.38
C ASP A 208 -4.62 -15.97 4.75
N ASP A 209 -4.05 -17.15 4.94
CA ASP A 209 -3.27 -17.51 6.13
C ASP A 209 -1.81 -17.07 5.94
N VAL A 210 -1.41 -16.00 6.62
CA VAL A 210 -0.10 -15.33 6.50
C VAL A 210 0.73 -15.58 7.76
N ARG A 211 1.89 -16.23 7.63
CA ARG A 211 2.68 -16.76 8.75
C ARG A 211 4.10 -16.18 8.82
N TYR A 212 4.56 -15.91 10.05
CA TYR A 212 5.88 -15.38 10.33
C TYR A 212 6.82 -16.42 10.94
N HIS A 213 8.04 -16.49 10.42
CA HIS A 213 9.07 -17.43 10.84
C HIS A 213 10.46 -16.75 10.94
N GLY A 214 10.51 -15.50 11.40
CA GLY A 214 11.77 -14.78 11.63
C GLY A 214 12.37 -14.21 10.35
N THR A 215 13.26 -14.97 9.71
CA THR A 215 13.92 -14.58 8.45
C THR A 215 13.11 -14.92 7.21
N ARG A 216 12.10 -15.78 7.33
CA ARG A 216 11.22 -16.25 6.24
C ARG A 216 9.74 -16.05 6.59
N MET A 217 8.90 -16.12 5.57
CA MET A 217 7.43 -16.09 5.68
C MET A 217 6.80 -17.08 4.69
N ASP A 218 5.55 -17.44 4.95
CA ASP A 218 4.69 -18.17 4.01
C ASP A 218 3.26 -17.61 4.01
N ILE A 219 2.59 -17.74 2.87
CA ILE A 219 1.17 -17.40 2.71
C ILE A 219 0.47 -18.57 2.04
N THR A 220 -0.70 -18.96 2.55
CA THR A 220 -1.67 -19.81 1.84
C THR A 220 -2.90 -18.98 1.51
N ASP A 221 -3.23 -18.81 0.23
CA ASP A 221 -4.46 -18.08 -0.16
C ASP A 221 -5.73 -18.93 0.02
N GLY A 222 -6.89 -18.30 -0.15
CA GLY A 222 -8.18 -18.98 0.03
C GLY A 222 -8.45 -20.17 -0.91
N ASN A 223 -7.71 -20.30 -2.03
CA ASN A 223 -7.79 -21.47 -2.92
C ASN A 223 -6.85 -22.60 -2.49
N GLY A 224 -6.00 -22.37 -1.49
CA GLY A 224 -4.95 -23.27 -1.04
C GLY A 224 -3.62 -23.13 -1.78
N VAL A 225 -3.45 -22.12 -2.64
CA VAL A 225 -2.18 -21.86 -3.32
C VAL A 225 -1.19 -21.29 -2.30
N LYS A 226 0.03 -21.85 -2.27
CA LYS A 226 1.05 -21.50 -1.28
C LYS A 226 2.18 -20.69 -1.91
N TYR A 227 2.55 -19.63 -1.23
CA TYR A 227 3.59 -18.68 -1.62
C TYR A 227 4.69 -18.72 -0.57
N GLU A 228 5.89 -19.11 -0.99
CA GLU A 228 7.04 -19.28 -0.09
C GLU A 228 7.96 -18.06 -0.21
N PHE A 229 8.31 -17.46 0.92
CA PHE A 229 9.16 -16.27 1.01
C PHE A 229 10.38 -16.58 1.90
N ASP A 230 11.23 -17.51 1.44
CA ASP A 230 12.41 -17.99 2.16
C ASP A 230 13.70 -17.64 1.40
N GLY A 231 14.71 -17.16 2.13
CA GLY A 231 16.08 -16.92 1.65
C GLY A 231 16.37 -15.59 0.93
N VAL A 232 15.38 -14.83 0.44
CA VAL A 232 15.62 -13.58 -0.32
C VAL A 232 14.82 -12.39 0.23
N ASN A 233 15.55 -11.44 0.85
CA ASN A 233 14.96 -10.31 1.56
C ASN A 233 15.61 -8.97 1.15
N GLU A 234 14.85 -7.88 1.21
CA GLU A 234 15.38 -6.50 1.20
C GLU A 234 15.57 -5.99 2.63
N LYS A 235 16.54 -5.10 2.83
CA LYS A 235 16.91 -4.58 4.15
C LYS A 235 17.24 -3.10 4.17
N ALA A 236 17.08 -2.51 5.34
CA ALA A 236 17.73 -1.26 5.75
C ALA A 236 18.58 -1.53 6.99
N ASP A 237 19.90 -1.50 6.84
CA ASP A 237 20.86 -2.03 7.82
C ASP A 237 20.57 -3.54 8.10
N ASP A 238 20.50 -3.98 9.35
CA ASP A 238 20.14 -5.37 9.67
C ASP A 238 18.62 -5.66 9.60
N ILE A 239 17.77 -4.63 9.52
CA ILE A 239 16.30 -4.77 9.55
C ILE A 239 15.77 -5.21 8.19
N ILE A 240 15.02 -6.31 8.16
CA ILE A 240 14.30 -6.77 6.97
C ILE A 240 13.07 -5.88 6.74
N THR A 241 13.02 -5.25 5.56
CA THR A 241 11.93 -4.37 5.13
C THR A 241 11.03 -5.02 4.08
N ARG A 242 11.51 -6.07 3.39
CA ARG A 242 10.74 -6.85 2.42
C ARG A 242 11.21 -8.30 2.33
N TRP A 243 10.29 -9.22 2.08
CA TRP A 243 10.54 -10.62 1.72
C TRP A 243 10.06 -10.86 0.29
N MET A 244 10.86 -11.54 -0.51
CA MET A 244 10.57 -11.85 -1.92
C MET A 244 10.08 -13.28 -2.05
N CYS A 245 9.06 -13.52 -2.89
CA CYS A 245 8.55 -14.87 -3.12
C CYS A 245 9.57 -15.69 -3.93
N THR A 246 9.96 -16.85 -3.45
CA THR A 246 10.93 -17.75 -4.11
C THR A 246 10.27 -18.96 -4.77
N ALA A 247 9.06 -19.35 -4.35
CA ALA A 247 8.26 -20.37 -5.02
C ALA A 247 6.75 -20.18 -4.82
N ILE A 248 5.98 -20.68 -5.79
CA ILE A 248 4.51 -20.84 -5.67
C ILE A 248 4.19 -22.32 -5.90
N ARG A 249 3.37 -22.89 -5.01
CA ARG A 249 2.89 -24.27 -5.06
C ARG A 249 1.39 -24.33 -5.22
N SER A 250 0.93 -25.09 -6.21
CA SER A 250 -0.48 -25.45 -6.35
C SER A 250 -0.85 -26.48 -5.28
N PRO A 251 -2.03 -26.41 -4.63
CA PRO A 251 -2.50 -27.48 -3.77
C PRO A 251 -2.80 -28.77 -4.53
N ARG A 252 -2.87 -28.70 -5.87
CA ARG A 252 -3.09 -29.84 -6.76
C ARG A 252 -1.82 -30.54 -7.19
N GLN A 253 -0.63 -29.93 -7.01
CA GLN A 253 0.62 -30.48 -7.55
C GLN A 253 1.66 -30.76 -6.46
N THR A 254 2.51 -31.76 -6.69
CA THR A 254 3.55 -32.20 -5.75
C THR A 254 4.87 -31.42 -5.84
N GLY A 255 5.09 -30.71 -6.94
CA GLY A 255 6.30 -29.92 -7.21
C GLY A 255 6.14 -28.42 -6.95
N HIS A 256 7.15 -27.65 -7.38
CA HIS A 256 7.12 -26.19 -7.43
C HIS A 256 6.83 -25.74 -8.88
N PRO A 257 5.57 -25.57 -9.30
CA PRO A 257 5.21 -25.16 -10.67
C PRO A 257 5.76 -23.80 -11.08
N VAL A 258 6.05 -22.90 -10.12
CA VAL A 258 6.72 -21.61 -10.34
C VAL A 258 7.82 -21.42 -9.29
N THR A 259 9.00 -20.97 -9.72
CA THR A 259 10.13 -20.56 -8.85
C THR A 259 10.77 -19.26 -9.33
N PHE A 260 11.32 -18.46 -8.42
CA PHE A 260 11.88 -17.14 -8.69
C PHE A 260 13.35 -17.07 -8.24
N GLU A 261 14.21 -16.46 -9.06
CA GLU A 261 15.62 -16.20 -8.78
C GLU A 261 15.88 -14.69 -8.71
N TYR A 262 16.72 -14.27 -7.77
CA TYR A 262 17.03 -12.85 -7.54
C TYR A 262 18.53 -12.61 -7.41
N THR A 263 18.94 -11.38 -7.70
CA THR A 263 20.24 -10.83 -7.33
C THR A 263 20.04 -9.69 -6.34
N THR A 264 20.85 -9.65 -5.26
CA THR A 264 20.78 -8.58 -4.25
C THR A 264 21.80 -7.48 -4.57
N THR A 265 21.34 -6.24 -4.67
CA THR A 265 22.19 -5.07 -4.88
C THR A 265 22.37 -4.28 -3.59
N ARG A 266 23.55 -3.68 -3.39
CA ARG A 266 23.88 -2.90 -2.18
C ARG A 266 23.85 -1.41 -2.47
N THR A 267 22.74 -0.75 -2.15
CA THR A 267 22.58 0.69 -2.33
C THR A 267 23.01 1.45 -1.07
N ARG A 268 23.55 2.65 -1.23
CA ARG A 268 23.74 3.57 -0.11
C ARG A 268 22.49 4.44 0.01
N LEU A 269 21.58 4.06 0.90
CA LEU A 269 20.45 4.89 1.32
C LEU A 269 20.97 6.05 2.18
N HIS A 270 21.64 6.99 1.53
CA HIS A 270 22.14 8.19 2.17
C HIS A 270 20.94 9.03 2.64
N ALA A 271 20.87 9.34 3.94
CA ALA A 271 19.76 10.13 4.51
C ALA A 271 19.58 11.51 3.85
N GLY A 272 20.58 11.99 3.08
CA GLY A 272 20.45 13.10 2.12
C GLY A 272 19.32 12.98 1.09
N ALA A 273 18.81 11.78 0.79
CA ALA A 273 17.59 11.59 0.00
C ALA A 273 16.36 12.24 0.67
N TYR A 274 16.36 12.37 2.00
CA TYR A 274 15.26 12.92 2.80
C TYR A 274 15.60 14.26 3.48
N PHE A 275 16.89 14.54 3.76
CA PHE A 275 17.37 15.62 4.66
C PHE A 275 16.74 17.02 4.50
N ASN A 276 16.39 17.47 3.29
CA ASN A 276 15.91 18.84 3.08
C ASN A 276 14.55 19.13 3.75
N MET A 277 13.94 18.15 4.43
CA MET A 277 12.72 18.30 5.24
C MET A 277 12.85 17.82 6.70
N ASP A 278 14.05 17.53 7.17
CA ASP A 278 14.32 17.22 8.60
C ASP A 278 14.57 18.49 9.45
N SER A 279 14.55 19.69 8.85
CA SER A 279 14.85 20.95 9.55
C SER A 279 13.80 21.28 10.62
N ARG A 280 14.26 21.81 11.76
CA ARG A 280 13.43 22.11 12.95
C ARG A 280 13.69 23.53 13.48
N ILE A 281 12.66 24.16 14.02
CA ILE A 281 12.75 25.37 14.85
C ILE A 281 12.27 25.02 16.25
N ILE A 282 13.04 25.40 17.27
CA ILE A 282 12.74 25.12 18.66
C ILE A 282 12.66 26.44 19.42
N ILE A 283 11.56 26.65 20.13
CA ILE A 283 11.38 27.74 21.08
C ILE A 283 11.44 27.10 22.46
N ASN A 284 12.49 27.41 23.24
CA ASN A 284 12.71 26.88 24.58
C ASN A 284 12.53 28.01 25.61
N ASP A 285 11.48 27.93 26.43
CA ASP A 285 11.31 28.79 27.62
C ASP A 285 12.00 28.14 28.84
N ILE A 286 13.12 28.72 29.25
CA ILE A 286 14.02 28.17 30.28
C ILE A 286 13.78 28.91 31.60
N GLN A 287 13.22 28.22 32.60
CA GLN A 287 12.83 28.81 33.89
C GLN A 287 13.92 28.65 34.98
N ASN A 288 15.18 28.86 34.61
CA ASN A 288 16.33 28.79 35.52
C ASN A 288 16.80 30.20 35.96
N GLY A 289 16.65 30.53 37.25
CA GLY A 289 17.20 31.74 37.88
C GLY A 289 16.70 33.07 37.29
N ALA A 290 17.31 33.51 36.19
CA ALA A 290 16.84 34.59 35.35
C ALA A 290 16.19 33.98 34.08
N PRO A 291 14.85 33.88 34.00
CA PRO A 291 14.18 33.17 32.92
C PRO A 291 14.49 33.79 31.54
N LYS A 292 14.67 32.95 30.53
CA LYS A 292 15.01 33.35 29.16
C LYS A 292 14.33 32.46 28.13
N ILE A 293 13.90 33.05 27.00
CA ILE A 293 13.38 32.30 25.86
C ILE A 293 14.45 32.25 24.76
N VAL A 294 14.83 31.03 24.36
CA VAL A 294 15.81 30.77 23.30
C VAL A 294 15.08 30.24 22.06
N PHE A 295 15.28 30.90 20.93
CA PHE A 295 14.88 30.44 19.60
C PHE A 295 16.08 29.75 18.93
N SER A 296 15.93 28.50 18.49
CA SER A 296 16.99 27.71 17.88
C SER A 296 16.58 27.19 16.51
N LYS A 297 17.45 27.30 15.51
CA LYS A 297 17.29 26.69 14.19
C LYS A 297 18.23 25.49 14.06
N LEU A 298 17.66 24.33 13.70
CA LEU A 298 18.36 23.09 13.41
C LEU A 298 18.18 22.78 11.91
N VAL A 299 19.28 22.63 11.18
CA VAL A 299 19.28 22.27 9.75
C VAL A 299 20.28 21.13 9.56
N PRO A 300 19.88 19.98 8.97
CA PRO A 300 20.78 18.84 8.79
C PRO A 300 22.10 19.22 8.10
N GLY A 301 23.22 18.75 8.67
CA GLY A 301 24.56 19.05 8.17
C GLY A 301 25.08 20.46 8.44
N LYS A 302 24.32 21.33 9.14
CA LYS A 302 24.76 22.67 9.56
C LYS A 302 24.70 22.80 11.10
N PRO A 303 25.60 23.57 11.74
CA PRO A 303 25.56 23.79 13.19
C PRO A 303 24.27 24.47 13.67
N ASN A 304 23.89 24.20 14.92
CA ASN A 304 22.77 24.84 15.59
C ASN A 304 22.94 26.37 15.62
N LYS A 305 21.88 27.12 15.27
CA LYS A 305 21.87 28.60 15.39
C LYS A 305 20.91 29.03 16.47
N HIS A 306 21.43 29.59 17.56
CA HIS A 306 20.64 30.04 18.71
C HIS A 306 20.47 31.56 18.73
N TYR A 307 19.34 32.02 19.26
CA TYR A 307 18.98 33.42 19.39
C TYR A 307 18.19 33.62 20.70
N ARG A 308 18.44 34.70 21.43
CA ARG A 308 17.54 35.17 22.49
C ARG A 308 16.35 35.86 21.83
N ILE A 309 15.14 35.62 22.35
CA ILE A 309 13.97 36.43 21.97
C ILE A 309 13.91 37.66 22.87
N ASP A 310 14.09 38.83 22.26
CA ASP A 310 13.91 40.16 22.86
C ASP A 310 12.61 40.81 22.34
N THR A 311 12.18 41.92 22.95
CA THR A 311 11.01 42.71 22.50
C THR A 311 11.42 43.94 21.69
N GLU A 312 10.65 44.28 20.66
CA GLU A 312 10.85 45.48 19.84
C GLU A 312 9.52 46.18 19.49
N GLY A 313 9.55 47.52 19.42
CA GLY A 313 8.39 48.37 19.20
C GLY A 313 7.79 48.98 20.48
N TYR A 314 6.73 49.78 20.31
CA TYR A 314 6.03 50.50 21.39
C TYR A 314 4.52 50.23 21.43
N VAL A 315 4.01 49.35 20.55
CA VAL A 315 2.60 48.97 20.46
C VAL A 315 2.44 47.56 21.05
N LEU A 316 1.33 47.32 21.75
CA LEU A 316 1.00 45.99 22.29
C LEU A 316 0.13 45.21 21.29
N PRO A 317 0.38 43.89 21.10
CA PRO A 317 1.53 43.13 21.58
C PRO A 317 2.83 43.52 20.85
N TYR A 318 3.97 43.38 21.52
CA TYR A 318 5.29 43.72 20.96
C TYR A 318 5.69 42.76 19.84
N ASN A 319 6.65 43.15 18.99
CA ASN A 319 7.26 42.24 18.02
C ASN A 319 8.51 41.57 18.61
N ALA A 320 8.77 40.33 18.20
CA ALA A 320 9.97 39.59 18.60
C ALA A 320 11.22 40.04 17.82
N LYS A 321 12.30 40.30 18.54
CA LYS A 321 13.63 40.55 18.00
C LYS A 321 14.55 39.37 18.33
N LEU A 322 15.23 38.83 17.33
CA LEU A 322 16.11 37.67 17.49
C LEU A 322 17.58 38.10 17.61
N THR A 323 18.09 38.15 18.84
CA THR A 323 19.49 38.50 19.13
C THR A 323 20.35 37.23 19.13
N PRO A 324 21.35 37.07 18.25
CA PRO A 324 22.15 35.85 18.16
C PRO A 324 22.88 35.49 19.47
N LEU A 325 23.00 34.20 19.75
CA LEU A 325 23.74 33.62 20.88
C LEU A 325 24.73 32.57 20.40
N SER A 326 25.87 32.42 21.09
CA SER A 326 26.63 31.17 21.03
C SER A 326 25.91 30.06 21.80
N GLU A 327 26.23 28.80 21.51
CA GLU A 327 25.63 27.64 22.17
C GLU A 327 25.83 27.66 23.70
N ALA A 328 27.01 28.11 24.17
CA ALA A 328 27.27 28.31 25.60
C ALA A 328 26.43 29.45 26.23
N GLN A 329 26.03 30.48 25.48
CA GLN A 329 25.13 31.53 25.96
C GLN A 329 23.66 31.10 25.92
N ALA A 330 23.29 30.28 24.93
CA ALA A 330 22.01 29.56 24.92
C ALA A 330 21.93 28.62 26.14
N GLY A 331 23.05 27.98 26.49
CA GLY A 331 23.16 27.04 27.62
C GLY A 331 22.53 25.68 27.34
N VAL A 332 22.23 25.37 26.07
CA VAL A 332 21.52 24.16 25.63
C VAL A 332 22.09 23.68 24.31
N HIS A 333 22.34 22.38 24.18
CA HIS A 333 22.72 21.71 22.95
C HIS A 333 21.57 20.80 22.47
N TYR A 334 21.37 20.74 21.15
CA TYR A 334 20.49 19.77 20.51
C TYR A 334 21.33 18.87 19.60
N PRO A 335 21.35 17.54 19.83
CA PRO A 335 22.19 16.64 19.05
C PRO A 335 21.70 16.56 17.60
N THR A 336 22.62 16.33 16.66
CA THR A 336 22.33 16.23 15.22
C THR A 336 21.72 14.87 14.85
N SER A 337 20.53 14.56 15.38
CA SER A 337 19.76 13.35 15.08
C SER A 337 18.84 13.52 13.85
N GLY A 338 19.16 12.80 12.78
CA GLY A 338 18.24 12.62 11.64
C GLY A 338 17.12 11.65 11.99
N SER A 339 15.97 11.76 11.32
CA SER A 339 14.80 10.89 11.57
C SER A 339 14.93 9.50 10.92
N PHE A 340 16.03 9.22 10.22
CA PHE A 340 16.22 8.05 9.37
C PHE A 340 17.46 7.26 9.78
N LEU A 341 17.39 5.93 9.68
CA LEU A 341 18.58 5.07 9.80
C LEU A 341 19.58 5.37 8.67
N GLY A 342 20.84 5.66 9.04
CA GLY A 342 21.94 5.94 8.09
C GLY A 342 22.63 4.70 7.52
N GLY A 343 21.99 3.54 7.62
CA GLY A 343 22.51 2.23 7.21
C GLY A 343 22.62 2.06 5.69
N ARG A 344 23.02 0.86 5.26
CA ARG A 344 22.99 0.50 3.83
C ARG A 344 21.65 -0.13 3.47
N GLY A 345 21.19 0.13 2.25
CA GLY A 345 20.08 -0.61 1.65
C GLY A 345 20.61 -1.88 1.00
N GLU A 346 19.90 -2.99 1.21
CA GLU A 346 20.02 -4.17 0.36
C GLU A 346 18.69 -4.32 -0.39
N GLU A 347 18.72 -4.14 -1.71
CA GLU A 347 17.53 -4.17 -2.57
C GLU A 347 17.57 -5.45 -3.44
N ALA A 348 16.41 -6.02 -3.75
CA ALA A 348 16.30 -7.20 -4.59
C ALA A 348 16.10 -6.80 -6.06
N ARG A 349 16.56 -7.68 -6.97
CA ARG A 349 16.35 -7.58 -8.42
C ARG A 349 16.00 -8.96 -8.94
N LEU A 350 14.76 -9.15 -9.38
CA LEU A 350 14.30 -10.40 -10.00
C LEU A 350 15.14 -10.65 -11.26
N SER A 351 15.82 -11.80 -11.34
CA SER A 351 16.60 -12.18 -12.53
C SER A 351 15.88 -13.19 -13.41
N ARG A 352 15.11 -14.10 -12.81
CA ARG A 352 14.44 -15.20 -13.52
C ARG A 352 13.18 -15.66 -12.80
N ILE A 353 12.20 -16.13 -13.56
CA ILE A 353 11.12 -17.03 -13.11
C ILE A 353 11.19 -18.30 -13.97
N ASN A 354 11.29 -19.47 -13.34
CA ASN A 354 11.15 -20.76 -14.02
C ASN A 354 9.74 -21.31 -13.77
N TYR A 355 9.02 -21.70 -14.83
CA TYR A 355 7.67 -22.24 -14.71
C TYR A 355 7.40 -23.27 -15.81
N PHE A 356 6.97 -24.49 -15.44
CA PHE A 356 6.54 -25.50 -16.41
C PHE A 356 7.53 -25.76 -17.58
N GLY A 357 8.83 -25.68 -17.30
CA GLY A 357 9.92 -25.82 -18.29
C GLY A 357 10.22 -24.55 -19.10
N ASN A 358 9.34 -23.55 -19.07
CA ASN A 358 9.58 -22.22 -19.63
C ASN A 358 10.40 -21.35 -18.67
N THR A 359 11.01 -20.30 -19.21
CA THR A 359 11.79 -19.31 -18.44
C THR A 359 11.34 -17.89 -18.80
N PHE A 360 11.09 -17.05 -17.79
CA PHE A 360 10.91 -15.61 -17.92
C PHE A 360 12.15 -14.92 -17.31
N SER A 361 13.02 -14.36 -18.15
CA SER A 361 14.24 -13.65 -17.72
C SER A 361 14.01 -12.14 -17.65
N VAL A 362 14.71 -11.44 -16.75
CA VAL A 362 14.58 -9.98 -16.55
C VAL A 362 15.95 -9.32 -16.57
N SER A 363 16.11 -8.24 -17.34
CA SER A 363 17.30 -7.39 -17.37
C SER A 363 17.01 -5.98 -16.86
N TYR A 364 18.07 -5.34 -16.36
CA TYR A 364 18.05 -3.98 -15.82
C TYR A 364 19.17 -3.16 -16.46
N ARG A 365 18.95 -1.84 -16.51
CA ARG A 365 19.98 -0.86 -16.87
C ARG A 365 19.96 0.33 -15.94
N THR A 366 21.11 0.98 -15.78
CA THR A 366 21.18 2.28 -15.11
C THR A 366 20.79 3.40 -16.08
N VAL A 367 19.97 4.35 -15.62
CA VAL A 367 19.47 5.52 -16.33
C VAL A 367 19.91 6.78 -15.59
N GLY A 368 20.40 7.79 -16.32
CA GLY A 368 20.99 9.02 -15.75
C GLY A 368 22.53 8.96 -15.67
N SER A 369 23.14 9.94 -15.01
CA SER A 369 24.59 9.99 -14.76
C SER A 369 24.92 10.50 -13.36
N ASP A 370 26.10 10.14 -12.86
CA ASP A 370 26.67 10.63 -11.60
C ASP A 370 25.69 10.51 -10.42
N VAL A 371 25.15 11.64 -9.92
CA VAL A 371 24.21 11.71 -8.79
C VAL A 371 22.74 11.51 -9.18
N THR A 372 22.44 11.39 -10.48
CA THR A 372 21.09 11.13 -11.01
C THR A 372 20.88 9.68 -11.47
N ALA A 373 21.93 8.86 -11.41
CA ALA A 373 21.90 7.46 -11.81
C ALA A 373 20.93 6.64 -10.94
N THR A 374 20.00 5.94 -11.59
CA THR A 374 19.10 4.96 -10.96
C THR A 374 18.90 3.75 -11.86
N ASP A 375 18.66 2.58 -11.29
CA ASP A 375 18.29 1.40 -12.08
C ASP A 375 16.86 1.53 -12.62
N ALA A 376 16.61 0.87 -13.75
CA ALA A 376 15.31 0.70 -14.37
C ALA A 376 15.26 -0.67 -15.09
N TYR A 377 14.05 -1.18 -15.35
CA TYR A 377 13.85 -2.29 -16.27
C TYR A 377 14.38 -1.93 -17.67
N ASP A 378 15.00 -2.90 -18.33
CA ASP A 378 15.51 -2.76 -19.69
C ASP A 378 14.75 -3.70 -20.64
N ARG A 379 14.76 -5.00 -20.36
CA ARG A 379 14.10 -6.01 -21.17
C ARG A 379 13.65 -7.21 -20.34
N MET A 380 12.62 -7.90 -20.80
CA MET A 380 12.21 -9.21 -20.27
C MET A 380 12.02 -10.17 -21.45
N ASP A 381 12.53 -11.38 -21.33
CA ASP A 381 12.48 -12.39 -22.39
C ASP A 381 11.85 -13.68 -21.86
N VAL A 382 10.87 -14.19 -22.59
CA VAL A 382 10.17 -15.43 -22.32
C VAL A 382 10.66 -16.47 -23.32
N THR A 383 11.18 -17.60 -22.84
CA THR A 383 11.64 -18.73 -23.67
C THR A 383 10.94 -20.03 -23.29
N ASN A 384 10.71 -20.90 -24.27
CA ASN A 384 10.16 -22.23 -24.04
C ASN A 384 11.22 -23.21 -23.51
N ALA A 385 10.81 -24.45 -23.21
CA ALA A 385 11.70 -25.52 -22.75
C ALA A 385 12.80 -25.94 -23.75
N ARG A 386 12.72 -25.52 -25.01
CA ARG A 386 13.75 -25.72 -26.06
C ARG A 386 14.73 -24.54 -26.14
N GLY A 387 14.49 -23.46 -25.39
CA GLY A 387 15.27 -22.21 -25.43
C GLY A 387 14.82 -21.21 -26.51
N GLU A 388 13.72 -21.50 -27.22
CA GLU A 388 13.21 -20.65 -28.30
C GLU A 388 12.42 -19.46 -27.70
N THR A 389 12.63 -18.25 -28.23
CA THR A 389 11.97 -17.03 -27.74
C THR A 389 10.47 -17.04 -28.05
N ILE A 390 9.64 -17.05 -27.01
CA ILE A 390 8.19 -16.89 -27.07
C ILE A 390 7.81 -15.42 -27.20
N ARG A 391 8.44 -14.54 -26.41
CA ARG A 391 8.08 -13.12 -26.29
C ARG A 391 9.24 -12.30 -25.74
N SER A 392 9.39 -11.07 -26.22
CA SER A 392 10.31 -10.07 -25.68
C SER A 392 9.54 -8.79 -25.35
N ILE A 393 9.78 -8.25 -24.15
CA ILE A 393 9.15 -7.04 -23.61
C ILE A 393 10.27 -6.03 -23.35
N GLU A 394 10.36 -4.96 -24.12
CA GLU A 394 11.42 -3.94 -24.01
C GLU A 394 10.90 -2.65 -23.38
N PHE A 395 11.63 -2.12 -22.41
CA PHE A 395 11.28 -0.95 -21.61
C PHE A 395 12.13 0.26 -22.00
N PHE A 396 11.48 1.29 -22.52
CA PHE A 396 12.14 2.54 -22.90
C PHE A 396 11.92 3.54 -21.78
N ILE A 397 12.82 3.55 -20.80
CA ILE A 397 12.79 4.42 -19.62
C ILE A 397 13.91 5.47 -19.71
N SER A 398 13.60 6.74 -19.42
CA SER A 398 14.55 7.86 -19.38
C SER A 398 14.31 8.77 -18.16
N LEU A 399 15.22 9.69 -17.84
CA LEU A 399 14.94 10.79 -16.90
C LEU A 399 13.85 11.73 -17.45
N TYR A 400 13.11 12.42 -16.57
CA TYR A 400 12.21 13.51 -16.97
C TYR A 400 12.97 14.71 -17.56
N ASN A 401 14.08 15.09 -16.93
CA ASN A 401 15.01 16.14 -17.34
C ASN A 401 16.34 16.01 -16.56
N SER A 402 17.34 16.83 -16.87
CA SER A 402 18.68 16.77 -16.26
C SER A 402 18.79 17.31 -14.82
N SER A 403 17.73 17.91 -14.27
CA SER A 403 17.73 18.47 -12.90
C SER A 403 17.23 17.48 -11.83
N THR A 404 16.91 16.24 -12.21
CA THR A 404 16.27 15.25 -11.34
C THR A 404 16.73 13.84 -11.66
N SER A 405 16.69 12.95 -10.66
CA SER A 405 16.91 11.51 -10.82
C SER A 405 15.61 10.75 -11.10
N LEU A 406 14.47 11.44 -11.21
CA LEU A 406 13.18 10.82 -11.48
C LEU A 406 13.08 10.40 -12.95
N THR A 407 12.63 9.17 -13.17
CA THR A 407 12.47 8.54 -14.48
C THR A 407 11.01 8.43 -14.92
N LYS A 408 10.80 8.36 -16.24
CA LYS A 408 9.53 8.15 -16.93
C LYS A 408 9.65 6.97 -17.89
N LEU A 409 8.57 6.22 -18.04
CA LEU A 409 8.44 5.17 -19.05
C LEU A 409 7.94 5.81 -20.35
N ASP A 410 8.76 5.90 -21.39
CA ASP A 410 8.39 6.50 -22.68
C ASP A 410 7.59 5.54 -23.56
N SER A 411 7.98 4.27 -23.59
CA SER A 411 7.23 3.21 -24.27
C SER A 411 7.57 1.82 -23.74
N VAL A 412 6.67 0.87 -23.98
CA VAL A 412 6.93 -0.57 -23.87
C VAL A 412 6.67 -1.20 -25.22
N ARG A 413 7.59 -2.04 -25.69
CA ARG A 413 7.42 -2.85 -26.90
C ARG A 413 7.22 -4.30 -26.52
N VAL A 414 6.19 -4.93 -27.06
CA VAL A 414 5.91 -6.37 -26.90
C VAL A 414 6.02 -7.01 -28.29
N SER A 415 7.03 -7.86 -28.45
CA SER A 415 7.37 -8.55 -29.70
C SER A 415 7.47 -10.05 -29.49
N ALA A 416 7.38 -10.82 -30.56
CA ALA A 416 7.64 -12.25 -30.61
C ALA A 416 8.09 -12.62 -32.05
N PRO A 417 8.62 -13.82 -32.31
CA PRO A 417 8.97 -14.23 -33.66
C PRO A 417 7.76 -14.21 -34.60
N GLY A 418 7.94 -13.72 -35.83
CA GLY A 418 6.90 -13.73 -36.87
C GLY A 418 5.77 -12.68 -36.72
N VAL A 419 5.78 -11.83 -35.69
CA VAL A 419 4.73 -10.82 -35.46
C VAL A 419 5.18 -9.39 -35.73
N GLU A 420 4.21 -8.56 -36.17
CA GLU A 420 4.27 -7.12 -35.96
C GLU A 420 4.42 -6.81 -34.47
N THR A 421 5.33 -5.90 -34.11
CA THR A 421 5.62 -5.54 -32.71
C THR A 421 4.58 -4.56 -32.17
N LYS A 422 3.91 -4.92 -31.07
CA LYS A 422 3.00 -4.01 -30.35
C LYS A 422 3.81 -2.97 -29.56
N VAL A 423 3.43 -1.70 -29.67
CA VAL A 423 4.08 -0.59 -28.94
C VAL A 423 3.03 0.18 -28.15
N TYR A 424 3.17 0.22 -26.82
CA TYR A 424 2.49 1.20 -25.98
C TYR A 424 3.40 2.40 -25.81
N ALA A 425 2.90 3.61 -26.07
CA ALA A 425 3.65 4.85 -25.89
C ALA A 425 2.96 5.77 -24.89
N PHE A 426 3.75 6.43 -24.06
CA PHE A 426 3.27 7.18 -22.89
C PHE A 426 3.77 8.62 -22.93
N HIS A 427 2.88 9.57 -22.62
CA HIS A 427 3.19 10.99 -22.58
C HIS A 427 2.83 11.58 -21.23
N TYR A 428 3.64 12.54 -20.78
CA TYR A 428 3.55 13.13 -19.46
C TYR A 428 3.47 14.65 -19.56
N ASN A 429 2.72 15.27 -18.66
CA ASN A 429 2.58 16.71 -18.60
C ASN A 429 3.89 17.39 -18.15
N ASN A 430 4.29 18.48 -18.83
CA ASN A 430 5.31 19.43 -18.37
C ASN A 430 6.67 18.83 -17.90
N ILE A 431 7.19 17.81 -18.60
CA ILE A 431 8.37 17.02 -18.18
C ILE A 431 9.62 17.85 -17.81
N TYR A 432 9.84 18.98 -18.50
CA TYR A 432 10.99 19.86 -18.28
C TYR A 432 10.94 20.62 -16.95
N SER A 433 9.76 20.71 -16.33
CA SER A 433 9.56 21.40 -15.05
C SER A 433 9.51 20.45 -13.84
N VAL A 434 9.69 19.13 -14.03
CA VAL A 434 9.77 18.17 -12.92
C VAL A 434 10.97 18.52 -12.04
N PRO A 435 10.78 18.87 -10.76
CA PRO A 435 11.84 19.37 -9.90
C PRO A 435 12.82 18.26 -9.48
N SER A 436 13.90 18.68 -8.81
CA SER A 436 14.86 17.75 -8.22
C SER A 436 14.23 17.01 -7.04
N ILE A 437 14.64 15.77 -6.79
CA ILE A 437 14.26 15.04 -5.55
C ILE A 437 14.64 15.81 -4.28
N TYR A 438 15.63 16.69 -4.36
CA TYR A 438 16.08 17.55 -3.26
C TYR A 438 15.19 18.79 -3.03
N THR A 439 14.17 19.05 -3.85
CA THR A 439 13.29 20.22 -3.70
C THR A 439 12.58 20.27 -2.33
N VAL A 440 12.24 21.48 -1.89
CA VAL A 440 11.39 21.74 -0.71
C VAL A 440 10.04 22.37 -1.08
N ALA A 441 9.81 22.62 -2.38
CA ALA A 441 8.57 23.13 -2.94
C ALA A 441 7.52 22.01 -3.07
N VAL A 442 7.04 21.55 -1.91
CA VAL A 442 5.96 20.59 -1.77
C VAL A 442 4.86 21.13 -0.85
N ASP A 443 3.63 20.69 -1.05
CA ASP A 443 2.49 21.04 -0.22
C ASP A 443 2.50 20.30 1.14
N HIS A 444 1.44 20.48 1.95
CA HIS A 444 1.28 19.77 3.22
C HIS A 444 1.35 18.25 3.10
N TRP A 445 0.90 17.69 1.97
CA TRP A 445 0.79 16.25 1.70
C TRP A 445 1.99 15.69 0.92
N GLY A 446 3.00 16.52 0.64
CA GLY A 446 4.23 16.16 -0.06
C GLY A 446 4.15 16.22 -1.60
N PHE A 447 3.05 16.67 -2.18
CA PHE A 447 2.94 16.87 -3.63
C PHE A 447 3.69 18.12 -4.08
N CYS A 448 4.23 18.12 -5.29
CA CYS A 448 4.92 19.27 -5.89
C CYS A 448 4.00 20.51 -5.90
N ASN A 449 4.43 21.62 -5.29
CA ASN A 449 3.70 22.89 -5.32
C ASN A 449 4.47 24.07 -5.94
N GLY A 450 5.70 23.83 -6.42
CA GLY A 450 6.52 24.83 -7.11
C GLY A 450 7.84 24.28 -7.67
N ALA A 451 8.57 25.15 -8.37
CA ALA A 451 9.89 24.84 -8.94
C ALA A 451 11.01 24.77 -7.89
N ASN A 452 12.16 24.23 -8.29
CA ASN A 452 13.43 24.41 -7.57
C ASN A 452 13.74 25.92 -7.42
N THR A 453 14.14 26.38 -6.22
CA THR A 453 14.69 27.75 -6.04
C THR A 453 16.20 27.73 -5.96
N THR A 454 16.87 28.69 -6.59
CA THR A 454 18.34 28.81 -6.63
C THR A 454 18.96 29.34 -5.33
N THR A 455 18.17 29.84 -4.39
CA THR A 455 18.63 30.17 -3.04
C THR A 455 18.69 28.91 -2.16
N GLU A 456 19.81 28.74 -1.42
CA GLU A 456 19.87 27.91 -0.19
C GLU A 456 19.00 28.55 0.90
N ASP A 457 17.71 28.60 0.67
CA ASP A 457 16.76 29.23 1.56
C ASP A 457 16.54 28.32 2.78
N GLU A 458 17.11 28.69 3.94
CA GLU A 458 16.94 27.97 5.22
C GLU A 458 15.47 27.92 5.70
N ARG A 459 14.57 28.58 4.96
CA ARG A 459 13.13 28.36 4.97
C ARG A 459 12.80 26.98 4.39
N ASN A 460 12.86 25.96 5.24
CA ASN A 460 12.31 24.62 5.01
C ASN A 460 11.01 24.38 5.81
N ILE A 461 10.84 25.09 6.91
CA ILE A 461 9.66 25.03 7.81
C ILE A 461 8.56 25.94 7.23
N PRO A 462 7.25 25.67 7.47
CA PRO A 462 6.18 26.58 7.06
C PRO A 462 6.19 27.88 7.86
N SER A 463 5.46 28.89 7.39
CA SER A 463 5.25 30.10 8.19
C SER A 463 4.42 29.81 9.45
N PHE A 464 4.77 30.42 10.57
CA PHE A 464 3.99 30.36 11.82
C PHE A 464 4.01 31.71 12.56
N ARG A 465 3.01 31.96 13.41
CA ARG A 465 2.86 33.20 14.18
C ARG A 465 2.47 32.90 15.63
N ARG A 466 3.47 32.87 16.52
CA ARG A 466 3.29 32.44 17.92
C ARG A 466 3.38 33.61 18.89
N LYS A 467 2.43 33.67 19.83
CA LYS A 467 2.51 34.52 21.02
C LYS A 467 3.49 33.90 22.03
N VAL A 468 4.48 34.67 22.49
CA VAL A 468 5.48 34.29 23.49
C VAL A 468 5.59 35.38 24.57
N TYR A 469 6.05 35.01 25.77
CA TYR A 469 6.00 35.87 26.96
C TYR A 469 7.42 36.22 27.45
N VAL A 470 8.05 37.21 26.79
CA VAL A 470 9.47 37.56 27.01
C VAL A 470 9.69 38.21 28.38
N PRO A 471 10.58 37.70 29.25
CA PRO A 471 10.89 38.32 30.54
C PRO A 471 11.60 39.68 30.39
N ASN A 472 11.09 40.72 31.06
CA ASN A 472 11.59 42.10 30.96
C ASN A 472 12.35 42.56 32.23
N GLY A 473 13.15 41.68 32.82
CA GLY A 473 14.06 41.97 33.96
C GLY A 473 13.41 42.29 35.32
N ILE A 474 12.25 42.96 35.36
CA ILE A 474 11.56 43.44 36.56
C ILE A 474 10.47 42.44 37.01
N GLY A 475 10.76 41.14 36.93
CA GLY A 475 9.83 40.07 37.35
C GLY A 475 8.51 39.97 36.56
N LYS A 476 8.37 40.67 35.43
CA LYS A 476 7.20 40.63 34.53
C LYS A 476 7.58 40.12 33.15
N THR A 477 6.66 39.42 32.51
CA THR A 477 6.73 39.06 31.08
C THR A 477 5.99 40.07 30.22
N LEU A 478 6.44 40.24 28.98
CA LEU A 478 5.80 41.04 27.95
C LEU A 478 5.22 40.14 26.87
N GLU A 479 3.96 40.39 26.51
CA GLU A 479 3.33 39.69 25.38
C GLU A 479 3.97 40.13 24.06
N THR A 480 4.57 39.16 23.37
CA THR A 480 5.42 39.37 22.21
C THR A 480 5.03 38.40 21.09
N ILE A 481 4.94 38.89 19.86
CA ILE A 481 4.64 38.09 18.68
C ILE A 481 5.94 37.67 18.00
N LEU A 482 6.18 36.36 17.97
CA LEU A 482 7.20 35.73 17.15
C LEU A 482 6.60 35.32 15.81
N GLU A 483 7.07 35.95 14.73
CA GLU A 483 6.72 35.56 13.36
C GLU A 483 7.89 34.83 12.71
N HIS A 484 7.61 33.67 12.09
CA HIS A 484 8.54 33.00 11.20
C HIS A 484 7.99 33.00 9.78
N SER A 485 8.71 33.64 8.84
CA SER A 485 8.42 33.54 7.42
C SER A 485 9.05 32.26 6.86
N GLY A 486 8.24 31.24 6.60
CA GLY A 486 8.66 29.94 6.10
C GLY A 486 8.34 29.74 4.61
N ARG A 487 8.12 28.49 4.20
CA ARG A 487 7.68 28.11 2.85
C ARG A 487 6.16 28.10 2.71
N ASN A 488 5.70 28.32 1.48
CA ASN A 488 4.34 28.02 1.06
C ASN A 488 4.10 26.49 1.09
N ARG A 489 3.06 26.05 1.78
CA ARG A 489 2.60 24.65 1.84
C ARG A 489 1.23 24.43 1.20
N GLU A 490 0.60 25.47 0.65
CA GLU A 490 -0.66 25.33 -0.06
C GLU A 490 -0.54 24.41 -1.28
N ALA A 491 -1.60 23.65 -1.54
CA ALA A 491 -1.69 22.73 -2.67
C ALA A 491 -1.76 23.50 -4.00
N ASN A 492 -1.10 22.98 -5.05
CA ASN A 492 -1.16 23.56 -6.38
C ASN A 492 -1.33 22.48 -7.45
N ALA A 493 -2.52 22.40 -8.05
CA ALA A 493 -2.87 21.36 -9.01
C ALA A 493 -1.96 21.35 -10.26
N GLY A 494 -1.49 22.51 -10.75
CA GLY A 494 -0.63 22.58 -11.94
C GLY A 494 0.78 22.02 -11.68
N TRP A 495 1.33 22.26 -10.49
CA TRP A 495 2.59 21.67 -10.06
C TRP A 495 2.44 20.19 -9.67
N ALA A 496 1.34 19.81 -9.00
CA ALA A 496 1.06 18.41 -8.67
C ALA A 496 0.81 17.55 -9.94
N ALA A 497 0.27 18.14 -11.01
CA ALA A 497 0.11 17.49 -12.31
C ALA A 497 1.36 17.54 -13.21
N THR A 498 2.45 18.20 -12.79
CA THR A 498 3.71 18.18 -13.54
C THR A 498 4.36 16.80 -13.40
N GLY A 499 4.83 16.22 -14.50
CA GLY A 499 5.36 14.85 -14.57
C GLY A 499 4.31 13.74 -14.65
N ILE A 500 3.01 14.05 -14.53
CA ILE A 500 1.93 13.03 -14.54
C ILE A 500 1.56 12.58 -15.96
N LEU A 501 1.32 11.27 -16.12
CA LEU A 501 0.88 10.61 -17.35
C LEU A 501 -0.40 11.26 -17.88
N SER A 502 -0.32 11.94 -19.03
CA SER A 502 -1.42 12.67 -19.66
C SER A 502 -2.02 11.98 -20.88
N ARG A 503 -1.28 11.07 -21.54
CA ARG A 503 -1.81 10.26 -22.66
C ARG A 503 -1.10 8.92 -22.78
N ILE A 504 -1.89 7.89 -23.04
CA ILE A 504 -1.44 6.59 -23.54
C ILE A 504 -1.84 6.50 -25.02
N THR A 505 -0.91 6.07 -25.87
CA THR A 505 -1.20 5.60 -27.22
C THR A 505 -0.95 4.09 -27.21
N ASP A 506 -1.97 3.31 -27.55
CA ASP A 506 -1.88 1.85 -27.58
C ASP A 506 -1.28 1.36 -28.93
N PRO A 507 -1.04 0.04 -29.09
CA PRO A 507 -0.50 -0.51 -30.33
C PRO A 507 -1.40 -0.39 -31.56
N GLN A 508 -2.69 -0.05 -31.39
CA GLN A 508 -3.62 0.26 -32.48
C GLN A 508 -3.56 1.76 -32.85
N GLY A 509 -2.70 2.55 -32.18
CA GLY A 509 -2.66 4.00 -32.31
C GLY A 509 -3.84 4.71 -31.62
N ILE A 510 -4.71 4.00 -30.91
CA ILE A 510 -5.83 4.59 -30.17
C ILE A 510 -5.25 5.41 -29.02
N GLN A 511 -5.73 6.65 -28.90
CA GLN A 511 -5.22 7.61 -27.94
C GLN A 511 -6.19 7.78 -26.79
N THR A 512 -5.80 7.32 -25.60
CA THR A 512 -6.52 7.58 -24.35
C THR A 512 -5.79 8.69 -23.60
N THR A 513 -6.43 9.87 -23.55
CA THR A 513 -5.92 11.09 -22.91
C THR A 513 -6.61 11.28 -21.56
N PHE A 514 -5.84 11.67 -20.55
CA PHE A 514 -6.29 11.87 -19.18
C PHE A 514 -6.14 13.35 -18.82
N GLU A 515 -7.26 14.00 -18.51
CA GLU A 515 -7.27 15.33 -17.91
C GLU A 515 -7.41 15.18 -16.39
N TYR A 516 -6.60 15.90 -15.62
CA TYR A 516 -6.66 15.91 -14.16
C TYR A 516 -7.00 17.31 -13.64
N GLU A 517 -7.59 17.34 -12.45
CA GLU A 517 -7.76 18.57 -11.67
C GLU A 517 -7.32 18.34 -10.22
N GLY A 518 -7.15 19.42 -9.46
CA GLY A 518 -6.76 19.33 -8.06
C GLY A 518 -7.86 18.74 -7.19
N ASN A 519 -7.47 18.13 -6.07
CA ASN A 519 -8.41 17.77 -5.02
C ASN A 519 -8.93 19.01 -4.28
N TYR A 520 -10.16 18.91 -3.77
CA TYR A 520 -10.81 19.98 -3.02
C TYR A 520 -11.50 19.43 -1.76
N GLY A 521 -11.24 20.05 -0.62
CA GLY A 521 -11.99 19.84 0.62
C GLY A 521 -13.19 20.78 0.75
N GLY A 522 -14.19 20.38 1.55
CA GLY A 522 -15.37 21.20 1.84
C GLY A 522 -15.16 22.07 3.08
N PHE A 523 -15.31 23.38 2.93
CA PHE A 523 -15.07 24.39 3.97
C PHE A 523 -16.31 25.22 4.27
N ARG A 524 -16.36 25.87 5.45
CA ARG A 524 -17.45 26.77 5.84
C ARG A 524 -16.95 28.17 6.20
N ASP A 525 -17.39 29.19 5.47
CA ASP A 525 -17.26 30.61 5.83
C ASP A 525 -18.60 31.08 6.45
N PRO A 526 -18.69 31.13 7.78
CA PRO A 526 -19.92 31.29 8.54
C PRO A 526 -20.52 32.71 8.52
N SER A 527 -19.76 33.73 8.12
CA SER A 527 -20.28 35.12 8.09
C SER A 527 -21.11 35.40 6.86
N ARG A 528 -20.96 34.56 5.83
CA ARG A 528 -21.81 34.58 4.64
C ARG A 528 -23.19 34.06 4.98
N SER A 529 -24.19 34.48 4.22
CA SER A 529 -25.55 33.96 4.36
C SER A 529 -25.59 32.43 4.17
N ALA A 530 -26.65 31.79 4.68
CA ALA A 530 -26.76 30.33 4.74
C ALA A 530 -26.54 29.59 3.40
N ASN A 531 -26.75 30.28 2.27
CA ASN A 531 -26.63 29.76 0.91
C ASN A 531 -25.19 29.86 0.35
N TYR A 532 -24.37 30.78 0.87
CA TYR A 532 -22.99 31.01 0.40
C TYR A 532 -21.92 30.62 1.44
N ARG A 533 -22.33 30.17 2.62
CA ARG A 533 -21.43 29.82 3.72
C ARG A 533 -20.61 28.56 3.50
N ASN A 534 -20.91 27.70 2.54
CA ASN A 534 -20.07 26.55 2.22
C ASN A 534 -19.25 26.84 0.95
N TYR A 535 -17.99 26.44 0.91
CA TYR A 535 -17.11 26.60 -0.25
C TYR A 535 -16.12 25.43 -0.39
N LEU A 536 -15.37 25.40 -1.49
CA LEU A 536 -14.33 24.41 -1.74
C LEU A 536 -12.94 25.04 -1.61
N HIS A 537 -12.02 24.38 -0.91
CA HIS A 537 -10.61 24.79 -0.79
C HIS A 537 -9.70 23.73 -1.42
N PRO A 538 -8.63 24.10 -2.15
CA PRO A 538 -7.65 23.14 -2.65
C PRO A 538 -7.04 22.30 -1.53
N VAL A 539 -6.82 21.01 -1.78
CA VAL A 539 -6.06 20.10 -0.91
C VAL A 539 -5.16 19.20 -1.76
N GLY A 540 -4.31 18.41 -1.10
CA GLY A 540 -3.23 17.66 -1.76
C GLY A 540 -3.69 16.67 -2.83
N GLY A 541 -2.89 16.58 -3.89
CA GLY A 541 -3.04 15.61 -4.96
C GLY A 541 -4.10 15.97 -6.02
N LEU A 542 -4.38 14.99 -6.86
CA LEU A 542 -5.20 15.10 -8.06
C LEU A 542 -6.37 14.11 -8.06
N ARG A 543 -7.34 14.41 -8.92
CA ARG A 543 -8.41 13.53 -9.37
C ARG A 543 -8.56 13.59 -10.89
N VAL A 544 -9.05 12.53 -11.53
CA VAL A 544 -9.31 12.53 -12.97
C VAL A 544 -10.54 13.36 -13.29
N LYS A 545 -10.40 14.35 -14.16
CA LYS A 545 -11.49 15.22 -14.62
C LYS A 545 -12.20 14.62 -15.83
N SER A 546 -11.43 14.13 -16.80
CA SER A 546 -11.95 13.43 -17.96
C SER A 546 -10.97 12.38 -18.48
N ILE A 547 -11.52 11.33 -19.10
CA ILE A 547 -10.78 10.35 -19.90
C ILE A 547 -11.38 10.40 -21.31
N VAL A 548 -10.54 10.69 -22.28
CA VAL A 548 -10.92 10.82 -23.69
C VAL A 548 -10.20 9.77 -24.50
N THR A 549 -10.93 8.78 -25.00
CA THR A 549 -10.41 7.78 -25.93
C THR A 549 -10.82 8.18 -27.35
N ARG A 550 -9.84 8.24 -28.26
CA ARG A 550 -10.05 8.51 -29.69
C ARG A 550 -9.35 7.47 -30.54
N ASP A 551 -10.09 6.83 -31.43
CA ASP A 551 -9.53 6.03 -32.50
C ASP A 551 -9.15 6.93 -33.69
N PRO A 552 -7.87 6.97 -34.13
CA PRO A 552 -7.48 7.75 -35.30
C PRO A 552 -8.00 7.20 -36.62
N HIS A 553 -8.41 5.93 -36.71
CA HIS A 553 -8.81 5.27 -37.95
C HIS A 553 -10.27 5.54 -38.33
N THR A 554 -11.21 5.31 -37.40
CA THR A 554 -12.61 5.70 -37.59
C THR A 554 -12.87 7.18 -37.26
N GLY A 555 -11.91 7.84 -36.62
CA GLY A 555 -12.05 9.20 -36.08
C GLY A 555 -12.83 9.27 -34.76
N ARG A 556 -13.53 8.18 -34.40
CA ARG A 556 -14.52 8.12 -33.31
C ARG A 556 -13.95 8.47 -31.95
N ARG A 557 -14.79 9.12 -31.13
CA ARG A 557 -14.43 9.57 -29.78
C ARG A 557 -15.42 9.08 -28.73
N THR A 558 -14.89 8.56 -27.62
CA THR A 558 -15.61 8.33 -26.36
C THR A 558 -15.06 9.27 -25.30
N ILE A 559 -15.95 9.86 -24.52
CA ILE A 559 -15.63 10.77 -23.41
C ILE A 559 -16.25 10.21 -22.14
N LYS A 560 -15.43 10.00 -21.13
CA LYS A 560 -15.87 9.89 -19.73
C LYS A 560 -15.51 11.19 -19.03
N SER A 561 -16.48 11.86 -18.42
CA SER A 561 -16.27 13.05 -17.59
C SER A 561 -16.74 12.82 -16.16
N TYR A 562 -15.97 13.29 -15.20
CA TYR A 562 -16.19 13.05 -13.78
C TYR A 562 -16.56 14.34 -13.05
N ARG A 563 -17.49 14.25 -12.09
CA ARG A 563 -17.83 15.33 -11.17
C ARG A 563 -17.83 14.80 -9.75
N TYR A 564 -17.11 15.51 -8.87
CA TYR A 564 -16.91 15.14 -7.49
C TYR A 564 -17.68 16.06 -6.58
N GLY A 565 -18.50 15.50 -5.69
CA GLY A 565 -19.29 16.24 -4.73
C GLY A 565 -18.89 15.95 -3.29
N LEU A 566 -19.19 16.92 -2.44
CA LEU A 566 -19.16 16.82 -0.98
C LEU A 566 -20.52 17.34 -0.50
N THR A 567 -21.55 16.50 -0.55
CA THR A 567 -22.97 16.93 -0.53
C THR A 567 -23.79 16.16 0.52
N GLN A 568 -25.08 16.46 0.67
CA GLN A 568 -25.98 15.53 1.36
C GLN A 568 -26.45 14.45 0.37
N VAL A 569 -26.41 13.18 0.77
CA VAL A 569 -26.78 12.00 -0.06
C VAL A 569 -28.18 12.09 -0.71
N ASN A 570 -29.07 12.93 -0.15
CA ASN A 570 -30.43 13.15 -0.66
C ASN A 570 -30.65 14.57 -1.26
N ASN A 571 -29.61 15.40 -1.43
CA ASN A 571 -29.69 16.71 -2.11
C ASN A 571 -29.21 16.59 -3.56
N ALA A 572 -30.09 16.88 -4.52
CA ALA A 572 -29.82 16.79 -5.96
C ALA A 572 -28.99 17.95 -6.53
N GLY A 573 -28.81 19.06 -5.79
CA GLY A 573 -28.20 20.29 -6.31
C GLY A 573 -26.67 20.26 -6.50
N TYR A 574 -25.98 19.20 -6.05
CA TYR A 574 -24.51 19.12 -6.00
C TYR A 574 -23.81 20.27 -5.24
N GLU A 575 -24.55 20.99 -4.40
CA GLU A 575 -24.03 22.09 -3.60
C GLU A 575 -22.98 21.58 -2.59
N PRO A 576 -21.83 22.27 -2.44
CA PRO A 576 -20.88 21.96 -1.39
C PRO A 576 -21.54 22.07 0.00
N ILE A 577 -21.40 21.03 0.82
CA ILE A 577 -21.68 21.11 2.25
C ILE A 577 -20.39 20.95 3.06
N TRP A 578 -20.29 21.75 4.10
CA TRP A 578 -19.37 21.51 5.21
C TRP A 578 -19.58 20.11 5.77
N GLY A 579 -18.50 19.34 5.91
CA GLY A 579 -18.55 17.93 6.34
C GLY A 579 -19.07 16.95 5.28
N GLY A 580 -19.36 17.38 4.04
CA GLY A 580 -19.93 16.54 2.98
C GLY A 580 -18.99 15.47 2.42
N GLY A 581 -17.75 15.46 2.85
CA GLY A 581 -16.80 14.39 2.66
C GLY A 581 -15.47 14.84 3.26
N ALA A 582 -14.72 13.86 3.76
CA ALA A 582 -13.74 14.16 4.79
C ALA A 582 -12.46 14.77 4.21
N ILE A 583 -11.95 15.83 4.84
CA ILE A 583 -10.52 16.20 4.94
C ILE A 583 -10.13 16.08 6.42
N LYS A 584 -9.16 15.23 6.81
CA LYS A 584 -9.11 14.64 8.18
C LYS A 584 -9.33 15.67 9.32
N HIS A 585 -8.72 16.84 9.18
CA HIS A 585 -9.10 18.12 9.80
C HIS A 585 -8.56 19.28 8.94
N ILE A 586 -8.78 20.54 9.32
CA ILE A 586 -8.12 21.67 8.64
C ILE A 586 -6.63 21.63 8.99
N VAL A 587 -5.74 21.61 7.98
CA VAL A 587 -4.28 21.64 8.22
C VAL A 587 -3.84 23.06 8.60
N SER A 588 -2.92 23.17 9.56
CA SER A 588 -2.49 24.45 10.15
C SER A 588 -1.06 24.40 10.71
N GLU A 589 -0.55 25.50 11.27
CA GLU A 589 0.75 25.48 11.98
C GLU A 589 0.81 24.50 13.16
N ARG A 590 -0.35 24.09 13.70
CA ARG A 590 -0.48 23.07 14.77
C ARG A 590 -0.02 21.68 14.33
N ASP A 591 -0.15 21.38 13.04
CA ASP A 591 0.17 20.08 12.47
C ASP A 591 1.67 19.88 12.29
N TYR A 592 2.42 20.98 12.16
CA TYR A 592 3.88 20.99 12.13
C TYR A 592 4.52 21.10 13.53
N CYS A 593 3.70 21.24 14.57
CA CYS A 593 4.11 21.54 15.93
C CYS A 593 4.13 20.28 16.82
N SER A 594 5.03 20.26 17.80
CA SER A 594 4.93 19.45 19.01
C SER A 594 5.43 20.23 20.22
N GLY A 595 5.12 19.79 21.44
CA GLY A 595 5.50 20.44 22.69
C GLY A 595 5.98 19.44 23.73
N MET A 596 7.00 19.82 24.50
CA MET A 596 7.67 18.93 25.46
C MET A 596 8.13 19.74 26.67
N SER A 597 7.85 19.25 27.88
CA SER A 597 8.50 19.75 29.09
C SER A 597 9.74 18.89 29.40
N ASN A 598 10.91 19.51 29.40
CA ASN A 598 12.15 18.92 29.89
C ASN A 598 12.40 19.35 31.34
N PHE A 599 12.93 18.44 32.16
CA PHE A 599 13.43 18.72 33.51
C PHE A 599 14.95 18.61 33.46
N ALA A 600 15.65 19.64 33.91
CA ALA A 600 17.11 19.68 33.91
C ALA A 600 17.62 20.09 35.29
N ASP A 601 18.71 19.47 35.72
CA ASP A 601 19.44 19.81 36.93
C ASP A 601 20.93 20.01 36.65
N ASP A 602 21.62 20.68 37.58
CA ASP A 602 23.08 20.81 37.59
C ASP A 602 23.72 19.97 38.70
N SER A 603 25.03 19.78 38.60
CA SER A 603 25.84 19.08 39.62
C SER A 603 25.92 19.80 40.97
N SER A 604 25.15 20.88 41.17
CA SER A 604 25.06 21.69 42.38
C SER A 604 23.67 21.65 43.03
N ASN A 605 22.79 20.72 42.60
CA ASN A 605 21.38 20.58 43.00
C ASN A 605 20.46 21.76 42.61
N ASN A 606 20.82 22.61 41.65
CA ASN A 606 19.85 23.53 41.03
C ASN A 606 19.04 22.76 39.99
N ALA A 607 17.72 22.82 40.06
CA ALA A 607 16.81 22.17 39.11
C ALA A 607 15.82 23.18 38.50
N TRP A 608 15.52 23.02 37.21
CA TRP A 608 14.62 23.89 36.46
C TRP A 608 13.77 23.10 35.43
N PHE A 609 12.75 23.78 34.92
CA PHE A 609 11.98 23.30 33.78
C PHE A 609 12.28 24.11 32.52
N GLU A 610 12.12 23.42 31.40
CA GLU A 610 12.28 23.94 30.07
C GLU A 610 11.07 23.53 29.24
N TYR A 611 10.40 24.50 28.63
CA TYR A 611 9.18 24.26 27.85
C TYR A 611 9.50 24.47 26.37
N LEU A 612 9.67 23.35 25.67
CA LEU A 612 10.07 23.33 24.27
C LEU A 612 8.83 23.27 23.37
N THR A 613 8.75 24.19 22.40
CA THR A 613 7.84 24.11 21.25
C THR A 613 8.68 23.85 20.00
N THR A 614 8.44 22.74 19.32
CA THR A 614 9.20 22.34 18.12
C THR A 614 8.32 22.41 16.87
N TYR A 615 8.73 23.19 15.87
CA TYR A 615 8.13 23.23 14.54
C TYR A 615 9.01 22.46 13.53
N ARG A 616 8.41 21.59 12.71
CA ARG A 616 9.07 20.73 11.71
C ARG A 616 8.77 21.17 10.26
N SER A 617 9.45 20.59 9.28
CA SER A 617 9.25 20.94 7.85
C SER A 617 8.11 20.17 7.16
N MET A 618 7.73 19.00 7.69
CA MET A 618 6.52 18.23 7.35
C MET A 618 5.53 18.23 8.52
N PRO A 619 4.23 17.98 8.27
CA PRO A 619 3.27 17.67 9.33
C PRO A 619 3.75 16.46 10.15
N HIS A 620 3.50 16.51 11.46
CA HIS A 620 3.73 15.44 12.42
C HIS A 620 2.42 14.74 12.82
N SER A 621 1.28 15.26 12.37
CA SER A 621 -0.05 14.64 12.48
C SER A 621 -0.42 13.90 11.20
N ASN A 622 -1.26 12.87 11.32
CA ASN A 622 -1.88 12.22 10.18
C ASN A 622 -2.97 13.14 9.60
N ILE A 623 -2.68 13.79 8.46
CA ILE A 623 -3.57 14.73 7.75
C ILE A 623 -4.24 14.11 6.52
N THR A 624 -4.38 12.79 6.52
CA THR A 624 -4.82 11.96 5.38
C THR A 624 -5.74 10.84 5.84
N PHE A 625 -6.50 10.25 4.93
CA PHE A 625 -7.19 8.98 5.16
C PHE A 625 -6.27 7.82 4.84
N ASN A 626 -6.17 6.89 5.79
CA ASN A 626 -5.36 5.67 5.69
C ASN A 626 -3.89 5.94 5.33
N ASN A 627 -3.36 7.12 5.69
CA ASN A 627 -2.03 7.65 5.31
C ASN A 627 -1.84 8.04 3.82
N GLY A 628 -2.89 7.96 2.99
CA GLY A 628 -2.81 8.19 1.54
C GLY A 628 -3.47 9.47 1.04
N SER A 629 -4.80 9.47 0.96
CA SER A 629 -5.57 10.56 0.31
C SER A 629 -5.81 11.74 1.24
N ALA A 630 -5.72 12.96 0.70
CA ALA A 630 -6.11 14.18 1.41
C ALA A 630 -7.63 14.30 1.62
N VAL A 631 -8.44 13.69 0.75
CA VAL A 631 -9.91 13.79 0.73
C VAL A 631 -10.57 12.50 0.26
N MET A 632 -11.81 12.25 0.72
CA MET A 632 -12.72 11.26 0.13
C MET A 632 -14.06 11.91 -0.24
N TYR A 633 -14.50 11.72 -1.49
CA TYR A 633 -15.74 12.26 -2.03
C TYR A 633 -16.92 11.35 -1.71
N ASN A 634 -17.99 11.89 -1.09
CA ASN A 634 -19.16 11.10 -0.75
C ASN A 634 -20.11 10.85 -1.92
N ILE A 635 -19.97 11.61 -3.01
CA ILE A 635 -20.71 11.42 -4.25
C ILE A 635 -19.80 11.67 -5.44
N VAL A 636 -19.84 10.76 -6.41
CA VAL A 636 -19.07 10.83 -7.66
C VAL A 636 -19.99 10.53 -8.81
N ARG A 637 -20.00 11.40 -9.81
CA ARG A 637 -20.79 11.24 -11.04
C ARG A 637 -19.85 10.95 -12.20
N GLU A 638 -20.09 9.82 -12.87
CA GLU A 638 -19.52 9.51 -14.19
C GLU A 638 -20.58 9.83 -15.26
N GLU A 639 -20.20 10.62 -16.27
CA GLU A 639 -20.99 10.89 -17.47
C GLU A 639 -20.23 10.33 -18.68
N ILE A 640 -20.80 9.34 -19.38
CA ILE A 640 -20.24 8.71 -20.58
C ILE A 640 -20.99 9.19 -21.83
N SER A 641 -20.25 9.59 -22.86
CA SER A 641 -20.81 10.00 -24.16
C SER A 641 -19.91 9.60 -25.33
N GLY A 642 -20.51 9.48 -26.52
CA GLY A 642 -19.82 9.19 -27.78
C GLY A 642 -20.75 9.45 -28.97
N GLU A 643 -20.19 9.53 -30.19
CA GLU A 643 -20.90 10.07 -31.37
C GLU A 643 -22.14 9.27 -31.82
N GLU A 644 -22.25 8.00 -31.43
CA GLU A 644 -23.41 7.12 -31.70
C GLU A 644 -24.03 6.56 -30.40
N MET A 645 -23.69 7.12 -29.23
CA MET A 645 -24.14 6.62 -27.92
C MET A 645 -24.97 7.67 -27.17
N GLU A 646 -26.22 7.30 -26.84
CA GLU A 646 -27.06 8.07 -25.92
C GLU A 646 -26.38 8.21 -24.54
N PRO A 647 -26.22 9.43 -23.99
CA PRO A 647 -25.45 9.64 -22.77
C PRO A 647 -25.94 8.85 -21.56
N ILE A 648 -25.00 8.15 -20.93
CA ILE A 648 -25.21 7.38 -19.70
C ILE A 648 -24.59 8.14 -18.54
N ARG A 649 -25.34 8.30 -17.44
CA ARG A 649 -24.87 8.96 -16.23
C ARG A 649 -25.01 8.01 -15.04
N THR A 650 -23.96 7.87 -14.24
CA THR A 650 -23.99 7.07 -13.02
C THR A 650 -23.52 7.89 -11.83
N ASP A 651 -24.37 8.01 -10.80
CA ASP A 651 -24.04 8.66 -9.54
C ASP A 651 -23.77 7.58 -8.47
N TYR A 652 -22.52 7.54 -8.00
CA TYR A 652 -22.01 6.66 -6.96
C TYR A 652 -21.98 7.42 -5.63
N TYR A 653 -22.38 6.79 -4.52
CA TYR A 653 -22.42 7.40 -3.19
C TYR A 653 -21.65 6.56 -2.18
N TYR A 654 -20.84 7.18 -1.33
CA TYR A 654 -19.85 6.50 -0.50
C TYR A 654 -19.97 6.81 1.00
N HIS A 655 -19.68 5.81 1.83
CA HIS A 655 -19.39 6.01 3.25
C HIS A 655 -18.07 6.74 3.37
N VAL A 656 -18.11 7.92 3.98
CA VAL A 656 -16.94 8.72 4.35
C VAL A 656 -17.14 9.28 5.75
N LYS A 657 -16.04 9.63 6.41
CA LYS A 657 -16.09 10.36 7.69
C LYS A 657 -16.78 11.72 7.47
N LEU A 658 -17.48 12.23 8.48
CA LEU A 658 -18.02 13.60 8.48
C LEU A 658 -17.25 14.42 9.53
N HIS A 659 -17.28 15.75 9.44
CA HIS A 659 -16.58 16.60 10.42
C HIS A 659 -17.46 16.99 11.59
N ASN A 660 -16.96 16.76 12.80
CA ASN A 660 -17.65 17.03 14.08
C ASN A 660 -17.69 18.54 14.44
N TYR A 661 -17.56 19.42 13.44
CA TYR A 661 -17.19 20.84 13.60
C TYR A 661 -18.27 21.80 13.06
N GLU A 662 -19.55 21.43 13.14
CA GLU A 662 -20.65 22.31 12.75
C GLU A 662 -20.70 23.57 13.63
N GLY A 663 -20.67 24.75 13.00
CA GLY A 663 -20.91 26.04 13.66
C GLY A 663 -19.74 26.63 14.47
N VAL A 664 -18.58 25.97 14.51
CA VAL A 664 -17.42 26.43 15.30
C VAL A 664 -16.80 27.72 14.73
N LEU A 665 -16.70 27.81 13.41
CA LEU A 665 -16.38 29.06 12.73
C LEU A 665 -17.59 30.01 12.89
N SER A 666 -17.35 31.25 13.33
CA SER A 666 -18.34 32.35 13.32
C SER A 666 -17.65 33.74 13.33
N TRP A 667 -18.10 34.65 12.45
CA TRP A 667 -17.72 36.08 12.43
C TRP A 667 -18.77 36.94 11.70
N TYR A 668 -18.61 38.26 11.71
CA TYR A 668 -19.43 39.24 10.99
C TYR A 668 -18.68 39.81 9.77
N ASP A 669 -19.40 40.40 8.83
CA ASP A 669 -18.90 40.82 7.51
C ASP A 669 -18.03 42.10 7.52
N GLY A 670 -17.17 42.29 6.50
CA GLY A 670 -16.50 43.56 6.20
C GLY A 670 -14.98 43.64 6.37
N GLN A 671 -14.22 42.53 6.33
CA GLN A 671 -12.75 42.53 6.40
C GLN A 671 -12.11 41.61 5.33
N THR A 672 -10.88 41.90 4.90
CA THR A 672 -10.20 41.22 3.78
C THR A 672 -9.21 40.11 4.16
N ASP A 673 -9.00 39.83 5.46
CA ASP A 673 -8.02 38.84 5.96
C ASP A 673 -8.62 38.00 7.12
N MET A 674 -9.90 37.60 6.98
CA MET A 674 -10.75 37.14 8.09
C MET A 674 -10.29 35.85 8.78
N VAL A 675 -9.85 34.84 8.02
CA VAL A 675 -9.39 33.55 8.59
C VAL A 675 -8.16 33.77 9.50
N LYS A 676 -7.24 34.64 9.07
CA LYS A 676 -6.03 34.98 9.80
C LYS A 676 -6.33 35.76 11.08
N GLN A 677 -7.34 36.63 11.08
CA GLN A 677 -7.82 37.29 12.30
C GLN A 677 -8.59 36.32 13.23
N PHE A 678 -9.41 35.42 12.68
CA PHE A 678 -10.13 34.39 13.45
C PHE A 678 -9.14 33.50 14.24
N LEU A 679 -8.09 33.01 13.56
CA LEU A 679 -6.99 32.24 14.15
C LEU A 679 -6.24 32.98 15.28
N GLN A 680 -6.24 34.31 15.26
CA GLN A 680 -5.57 35.15 16.26
C GLN A 680 -6.46 35.51 17.46
N ASN A 681 -7.78 35.61 17.23
CA ASN A 681 -8.71 36.23 18.18
C ASN A 681 -9.63 35.23 18.89
N LYS A 682 -9.85 34.01 18.36
CA LYS A 682 -10.66 32.99 19.05
C LYS A 682 -9.86 32.23 20.11
N PRO A 683 -10.51 31.77 21.20
CA PRO A 683 -9.83 31.03 22.26
C PRO A 683 -9.37 29.65 21.78
N GLU A 684 -8.31 29.15 22.43
CA GLU A 684 -7.73 27.82 22.24
C GLU A 684 -8.82 26.71 22.23
N THR A 685 -9.84 26.82 23.07
CA THR A 685 -10.96 25.87 23.21
C THR A 685 -11.93 25.84 22.02
N GLU A 686 -12.02 26.91 21.23
CA GLU A 686 -12.72 26.88 19.94
C GLU A 686 -11.82 26.35 18.82
N LEU A 687 -10.55 26.79 18.77
CA LEU A 687 -9.61 26.39 17.72
C LEU A 687 -9.33 24.87 17.75
N ARG A 688 -9.33 24.24 18.93
CA ARG A 688 -9.27 22.77 19.10
C ARG A 688 -10.46 22.00 18.51
N LYS A 689 -11.53 22.68 18.09
CA LYS A 689 -12.71 22.11 17.41
C LYS A 689 -12.66 22.39 15.88
N LEU A 690 -11.46 22.54 15.31
CA LEU A 690 -11.19 22.78 13.88
C LEU A 690 -9.89 22.14 13.41
N PHE A 691 -8.85 22.25 14.24
CA PHE A 691 -7.53 21.66 14.05
C PHE A 691 -7.36 20.46 14.99
N ARG A 692 -6.22 19.77 14.89
CA ARG A 692 -5.81 18.72 15.83
C ARG A 692 -5.97 19.18 17.30
N PRO A 693 -6.72 18.43 18.16
CA PRO A 693 -7.07 18.89 19.51
C PRO A 693 -5.87 19.15 20.45
N PHE A 694 -4.75 18.44 20.25
CA PHE A 694 -3.53 18.64 21.04
C PHE A 694 -2.35 18.95 20.10
N PRO A 695 -2.08 20.24 19.80
CA PRO A 695 -0.97 20.65 18.91
C PRO A 695 0.42 20.39 19.49
N ALA A 696 0.49 20.01 20.77
CA ALA A 696 1.72 19.68 21.46
C ALA A 696 1.97 18.16 21.54
N HIS A 697 0.96 17.32 21.27
CA HIS A 697 1.12 15.86 21.30
C HIS A 697 2.00 15.40 20.13
N PRO A 698 3.00 14.52 20.33
CA PRO A 698 3.66 13.87 19.21
C PRO A 698 2.72 12.86 18.54
N GLN A 699 2.65 12.91 17.21
CA GLN A 699 1.89 12.03 16.31
C GLN A 699 0.38 11.79 16.59
N GLU A 700 -0.36 11.63 15.51
CA GLU A 700 -1.70 11.03 15.53
C GLU A 700 -1.58 9.72 14.75
N PRO A 701 -2.06 8.58 15.28
CA PRO A 701 -1.79 7.29 14.66
C PRO A 701 -2.43 7.10 13.28
N SER A 702 -2.10 5.97 12.64
CA SER A 702 -2.78 5.51 11.42
C SER A 702 -4.28 5.32 11.68
N ASP A 703 -5.09 5.37 10.61
CA ASP A 703 -6.53 5.07 10.71
C ASP A 703 -6.82 3.57 10.95
N ASP A 704 -5.78 2.74 11.05
CA ASP A 704 -5.86 1.36 11.58
C ASP A 704 -6.07 1.34 13.12
N LEU A 705 -5.84 2.47 13.81
CA LEU A 705 -6.03 2.67 15.25
C LEU A 705 -7.23 3.58 15.52
N SER A 706 -8.20 3.08 16.29
CA SER A 706 -9.40 3.81 16.72
C SER A 706 -9.30 4.21 18.20
N ARG A 707 -10.23 5.09 18.65
CA ARG A 707 -10.22 5.64 20.02
C ARG A 707 -11.00 4.78 21.03
N HIS A 708 -11.79 3.82 20.57
CA HIS A 708 -12.64 2.99 21.41
C HIS A 708 -13.06 1.72 20.63
N PRO A 709 -13.18 0.54 21.25
CA PRO A 709 -13.54 -0.70 20.54
C PRO A 709 -14.88 -0.67 19.79
N SER A 710 -15.76 0.30 20.05
CA SER A 710 -16.98 0.53 19.24
C SER A 710 -16.71 1.11 17.86
N ASP A 711 -15.55 1.71 17.63
CA ASP A 711 -15.28 2.54 16.47
C ASP A 711 -14.39 1.77 15.49
N SER A 712 -14.90 1.53 14.28
CA SER A 712 -14.14 0.92 13.18
C SER A 712 -14.12 1.88 11.99
N TYR A 713 -12.94 2.07 11.40
CA TYR A 713 -12.76 2.95 10.24
C TYR A 713 -12.79 2.19 8.90
N GLN A 714 -12.87 0.85 8.92
CA GLN A 714 -13.02 -0.04 7.75
C GLN A 714 -14.32 0.15 6.95
N VAL A 715 -15.25 0.99 7.43
CA VAL A 715 -16.48 1.35 6.72
C VAL A 715 -16.27 2.42 5.65
N TYR A 716 -15.20 3.23 5.74
CA TYR A 716 -14.97 4.34 4.83
C TYR A 716 -14.45 3.88 3.45
N GLY A 717 -14.80 4.62 2.40
CA GLY A 717 -14.57 4.24 1.00
C GLY A 717 -15.57 3.24 0.43
N ARG A 718 -16.47 2.68 1.25
CA ARG A 718 -17.48 1.69 0.78
C ARG A 718 -18.67 2.35 0.11
N LEU A 719 -19.20 1.70 -0.92
CA LEU A 719 -20.39 2.15 -1.65
C LEU A 719 -21.66 2.01 -0.78
N ILE A 720 -22.50 3.04 -0.76
CA ILE A 720 -23.84 3.09 -0.13
C ILE A 720 -24.94 3.00 -1.20
N ARG A 721 -24.74 3.65 -2.35
CA ARG A 721 -25.74 3.72 -3.42
C ARG A 721 -25.10 3.87 -4.78
N LYS A 722 -25.76 3.32 -5.80
CA LYS A 722 -25.48 3.54 -7.22
C LYS A 722 -26.78 3.88 -7.94
N ASN A 723 -26.87 5.08 -8.53
CA ASN A 723 -28.00 5.52 -9.35
C ASN A 723 -27.56 5.57 -10.81
N CYS A 724 -28.17 4.74 -11.67
CA CYS A 724 -27.94 4.69 -13.10
C CYS A 724 -29.04 5.46 -13.85
N PHE A 725 -28.66 6.39 -14.71
CA PHE A 725 -29.57 7.20 -15.53
C PHE A 725 -29.30 7.03 -17.02
N ARG A 726 -30.37 7.11 -17.82
CA ARG A 726 -30.33 7.26 -19.27
C ARG A 726 -30.91 8.64 -19.59
N LYS A 727 -30.09 9.56 -20.12
CA LYS A 727 -30.37 11.01 -20.05
C LYS A 727 -30.64 11.40 -18.60
N ASP A 728 -31.77 12.04 -18.30
CA ASP A 728 -32.19 12.38 -16.94
C ASP A 728 -33.13 11.36 -16.28
N GLU A 729 -33.59 10.33 -16.99
CA GLU A 729 -34.44 9.29 -16.40
C GLU A 729 -33.58 8.31 -15.58
N LEU A 730 -33.90 8.17 -14.29
CA LEU A 730 -33.34 7.14 -13.42
C LEU A 730 -33.88 5.78 -13.86
N VAL A 731 -33.02 4.93 -14.42
CA VAL A 731 -33.38 3.59 -14.93
C VAL A 731 -33.09 2.48 -13.94
N SER A 732 -32.13 2.66 -13.04
CA SER A 732 -31.89 1.72 -11.93
C SER A 732 -31.26 2.44 -10.73
N ARG A 733 -31.58 1.97 -9.52
CA ARG A 733 -30.97 2.37 -8.26
C ARG A 733 -30.66 1.14 -7.43
N THR A 734 -29.43 0.99 -6.97
CA THR A 734 -29.05 0.01 -5.96
C THR A 734 -28.63 0.73 -4.68
N ASP A 735 -29.19 0.34 -3.53
CA ASP A 735 -28.71 0.68 -2.19
C ASP A 735 -27.95 -0.51 -1.59
N TYR A 736 -26.92 -0.23 -0.79
CA TYR A 736 -26.05 -1.19 -0.12
C TYR A 736 -25.98 -0.87 1.38
N GLU A 737 -26.21 -1.88 2.23
CA GLU A 737 -26.12 -1.77 3.68
C GLU A 737 -25.01 -2.70 4.18
N ASN A 738 -24.02 -2.16 4.89
CA ASN A 738 -22.88 -2.92 5.41
C ASN A 738 -23.12 -3.31 6.88
N THR A 739 -22.82 -4.56 7.24
CA THR A 739 -22.94 -5.10 8.59
C THR A 739 -21.55 -5.21 9.23
N ARG A 740 -21.48 -4.94 10.54
CA ARG A 740 -20.30 -5.19 11.36
C ARG A 740 -20.38 -6.58 11.99
N VAL A 741 -19.30 -7.34 11.88
CA VAL A 741 -19.04 -8.56 12.66
C VAL A 741 -17.80 -8.31 13.52
N SER A 742 -17.66 -9.00 14.65
CA SER A 742 -16.52 -8.82 15.56
C SER A 742 -16.05 -10.13 16.17
N SER A 743 -14.73 -10.31 16.29
CA SER A 743 -14.11 -11.39 17.05
C SER A 743 -13.92 -11.00 18.52
N ASN A 744 -13.87 -11.99 19.41
CA ASN A 744 -13.56 -11.76 20.83
C ASN A 744 -12.13 -11.22 21.02
N GLY A 745 -11.95 -10.42 22.08
CA GLY A 745 -10.67 -9.80 22.45
C GLY A 745 -10.57 -8.32 22.08
N SER A 746 -9.55 -7.66 22.60
CA SER A 746 -9.23 -6.26 22.29
C SER A 746 -7.72 -6.08 22.27
N VAL A 747 -7.22 -5.31 21.30
CA VAL A 747 -5.79 -4.99 21.16
C VAL A 747 -5.62 -3.52 21.49
N PHE A 748 -5.22 -3.25 22.73
CA PHE A 748 -4.82 -1.91 23.14
C PHE A 748 -3.34 -1.67 22.84
N VAL A 749 -3.03 -0.40 22.54
CA VAL A 749 -1.74 0.09 22.07
C VAL A 749 -1.46 1.40 22.81
N ASP A 750 -0.49 1.39 23.72
CA ASP A 750 -0.09 2.58 24.49
C ASP A 750 0.99 3.37 23.72
N LEU A 751 0.66 4.62 23.37
CA LEU A 751 1.57 5.58 22.76
C LEU A 751 1.99 6.63 23.82
N PRO A 752 2.92 6.31 24.74
CA PRO A 752 3.29 7.22 25.81
C PRO A 752 3.93 8.48 25.24
N VAL A 753 3.68 9.63 25.89
CA VAL A 753 4.23 10.92 25.45
C VAL A 753 4.85 11.69 26.62
N ARG A 754 6.00 12.33 26.38
CA ARG A 754 6.62 13.28 27.33
C ARG A 754 5.62 14.41 27.62
N LEU A 755 5.43 14.72 28.90
CA LEU A 755 4.32 15.58 29.34
C LEU A 755 4.36 17.00 28.75
N ILE A 756 3.17 17.52 28.47
CA ILE A 756 2.93 18.89 28.01
C ILE A 756 2.52 19.75 29.22
N SER A 757 3.47 20.49 29.80
CA SER A 757 3.29 21.63 30.71
C SER A 757 2.33 21.48 31.90
N ILE A 758 2.88 21.19 33.09
CA ILE A 758 2.24 21.54 34.37
C ILE A 758 2.57 22.99 34.70
N GLY A 759 1.56 23.84 34.95
CA GLY A 759 1.79 25.22 35.38
C GLY A 759 2.55 25.32 36.71
N THR A 760 3.50 26.26 36.79
CA THR A 760 4.51 26.36 37.86
C THR A 760 3.94 26.37 39.28
N ASP A 761 2.75 26.96 39.51
CA ASP A 761 2.12 26.99 40.84
C ASP A 761 1.48 25.64 41.23
N SER A 762 1.00 24.88 40.23
CA SER A 762 0.55 23.49 40.39
C SER A 762 1.69 22.48 40.57
N TYR A 763 2.93 22.95 40.48
CA TYR A 763 4.17 22.23 40.83
C TYR A 763 4.70 22.70 42.21
N ARG A 764 4.92 24.02 42.39
CA ARG A 764 5.42 24.63 43.63
C ARG A 764 4.62 24.23 44.88
N LYS A 765 3.30 24.09 44.76
CA LYS A 765 2.41 23.63 45.85
C LYS A 765 2.72 22.22 46.39
N TYR A 766 3.48 21.40 45.65
CA TYR A 766 3.76 19.99 45.97
C TYR A 766 5.26 19.67 46.10
N MET A 767 6.12 20.69 46.05
CA MET A 767 7.59 20.53 45.96
C MET A 767 8.27 20.27 47.32
N ASN A 768 7.64 20.66 48.44
CA ASN A 768 8.21 20.59 49.79
C ASN A 768 7.82 19.34 50.59
N THR A 769 7.33 18.29 49.93
CA THR A 769 6.92 17.03 50.56
C THR A 769 7.48 15.82 49.79
N SER A 770 7.67 14.69 50.48
CA SER A 770 8.20 13.42 49.93
C SER A 770 7.24 12.71 48.95
N THR A 771 6.42 13.48 48.23
CA THR A 771 5.18 13.06 47.58
C THR A 771 5.22 13.27 46.07
N LEU A 772 6.18 12.64 45.39
CA LEU A 772 6.02 12.25 43.97
C LEU A 772 4.95 11.13 43.79
N ASN A 773 3.89 11.15 44.61
CA ASN A 773 2.72 10.29 44.47
C ASN A 773 1.67 11.04 43.64
N GLY A 774 1.36 10.55 42.44
CA GLY A 774 0.14 10.94 41.71
C GLY A 774 0.25 12.11 40.72
N LYS A 775 1.45 12.45 40.23
CA LYS A 775 1.61 13.23 38.98
C LYS A 775 2.72 12.62 38.13
N GLU A 776 2.54 12.67 36.81
CA GLU A 776 3.21 11.78 35.87
C GLU A 776 3.95 12.60 34.82
N PHE A 777 5.21 12.28 34.54
CA PHE A 777 6.06 12.99 33.57
C PHE A 777 5.83 12.49 32.12
N PHE A 778 5.07 11.41 32.00
CA PHE A 778 4.55 10.83 30.77
C PHE A 778 3.05 10.60 30.97
N VAL A 779 2.26 10.67 29.91
CA VAL A 779 0.85 10.24 29.95
C VAL A 779 0.76 8.80 29.43
N SER A 780 -0.07 7.98 30.07
CA SER A 780 -0.38 6.59 29.69
C SER A 780 -1.83 6.26 30.02
N GLY A 781 -2.50 5.42 29.23
CA GLY A 781 -3.87 4.97 29.48
C GLY A 781 -5.01 5.87 28.94
N ASN A 782 -6.21 5.31 28.92
CA ASN A 782 -7.45 5.94 28.47
C ASN A 782 -7.96 7.07 29.38
N TYR A 783 -8.04 8.30 28.85
CA TYR A 783 -8.63 9.47 29.52
C TYR A 783 -9.45 10.36 28.57
N TYR A 784 -10.66 9.94 28.16
CA TYR A 784 -11.48 10.77 27.27
C TYR A 784 -13.01 10.70 27.46
N THR A 785 -13.65 11.86 27.34
CA THR A 785 -15.02 12.05 26.83
C THR A 785 -15.06 13.34 25.99
N PRO A 786 -15.74 13.40 24.84
CA PRO A 786 -15.88 14.64 24.08
C PRO A 786 -16.87 15.60 24.76
N GLY A 787 -16.39 16.78 25.16
CA GLY A 787 -17.25 17.88 25.64
C GLY A 787 -16.67 18.73 26.76
N ASP A 788 -15.79 18.18 27.58
CA ASP A 788 -15.18 18.90 28.72
C ASP A 788 -14.05 19.84 28.26
N GLU A 789 -14.01 21.05 28.79
CA GLU A 789 -12.93 22.02 28.57
C GLU A 789 -11.59 21.57 29.19
N ASN A 790 -11.64 20.61 30.12
CA ASN A 790 -10.51 19.98 30.80
C ASN A 790 -10.04 18.67 30.13
N ALA A 791 -10.52 18.35 28.92
CA ALA A 791 -10.23 17.09 28.23
C ALA A 791 -8.71 16.79 28.16
N LYS A 792 -8.34 15.61 28.67
CA LYS A 792 -6.95 15.13 28.80
C LYS A 792 -6.45 14.53 27.49
N VAL A 793 -5.15 14.24 27.46
CA VAL A 793 -4.49 13.50 26.38
C VAL A 793 -4.92 12.02 26.38
N GLN A 794 -5.23 11.47 25.19
CA GLN A 794 -5.36 10.04 24.94
C GLN A 794 -4.03 9.48 24.42
N THR A 795 -3.50 8.46 25.10
CA THR A 795 -2.28 7.73 24.69
C THR A 795 -2.58 6.26 24.38
N GLU A 796 -3.56 5.66 25.06
CA GLU A 796 -4.06 4.31 24.76
C GLU A 796 -5.06 4.34 23.59
N PHE A 797 -4.78 3.57 22.54
CA PHE A 797 -5.63 3.39 21.36
C PHE A 797 -6.01 1.91 21.18
N PHE A 798 -7.07 1.66 20.40
CA PHE A 798 -7.53 0.32 20.04
C PHE A 798 -7.17 0.01 18.59
N LEU A 799 -6.41 -1.05 18.34
CA LEU A 799 -6.09 -1.50 16.98
C LEU A 799 -7.30 -2.25 16.39
N ASP A 800 -7.79 -1.83 15.23
CA ASP A 800 -9.07 -2.29 14.66
C ASP A 800 -9.01 -3.70 14.00
N VAL A 801 -8.21 -4.60 14.57
CA VAL A 801 -8.01 -6.00 14.16
C VAL A 801 -9.10 -6.97 14.65
N THR A 802 -10.10 -6.52 15.41
CA THR A 802 -11.19 -7.40 15.90
C THR A 802 -12.59 -7.01 15.40
N ASN A 803 -12.71 -5.94 14.63
CA ASN A 803 -13.92 -5.56 13.92
C ASN A 803 -13.76 -5.83 12.43
N TYR A 804 -14.84 -6.21 11.78
CA TYR A 804 -14.85 -6.53 10.35
C TYR A 804 -16.14 -6.04 9.71
N CYS A 805 -16.04 -5.56 8.46
CA CYS A 805 -17.16 -4.97 7.74
C CYS A 805 -17.49 -5.80 6.50
N VAL A 806 -18.72 -6.32 6.43
CA VAL A 806 -19.23 -7.19 5.34
C VAL A 806 -20.49 -6.57 4.71
N LEU A 807 -20.87 -7.01 3.51
CA LEU A 807 -22.12 -6.57 2.88
C LEU A 807 -23.28 -7.30 3.55
N GLY A 808 -24.14 -6.60 4.29
CA GLY A 808 -25.31 -7.22 4.92
C GLY A 808 -26.49 -7.37 3.95
N LYS A 809 -26.68 -6.38 3.06
CA LYS A 809 -27.86 -6.29 2.20
C LYS A 809 -27.63 -5.43 0.96
N GLU A 810 -28.19 -5.89 -0.17
CA GLU A 810 -28.24 -5.18 -1.46
C GLU A 810 -29.72 -5.00 -1.83
N LYS A 811 -30.13 -3.80 -2.28
CA LYS A 811 -31.49 -3.55 -2.76
C LYS A 811 -31.47 -2.80 -4.08
N THR A 812 -31.76 -3.51 -5.16
CA THR A 812 -31.88 -2.95 -6.51
C THR A 812 -33.33 -2.65 -6.85
N THR A 813 -33.59 -1.47 -7.43
CA THR A 813 -34.87 -1.05 -7.98
C THR A 813 -34.65 -0.62 -9.43
N GLU A 814 -35.20 -1.38 -10.37
CA GLU A 814 -35.19 -1.06 -11.80
C GLU A 814 -36.48 -0.36 -12.19
N TYR A 815 -36.39 0.67 -13.04
CA TYR A 815 -37.51 1.48 -13.47
C TYR A 815 -37.74 1.33 -14.97
N TYR A 816 -39.00 1.13 -15.36
CA TYR A 816 -39.41 1.04 -16.76
C TYR A 816 -40.75 1.76 -16.99
N SER A 817 -41.03 2.06 -18.26
CA SER A 817 -42.32 2.62 -18.70
C SER A 817 -43.16 1.55 -19.38
N ALA A 818 -44.34 1.26 -18.84
CA ALA A 818 -45.29 0.30 -19.38
C ALA A 818 -46.67 0.95 -19.53
N GLY A 819 -47.25 0.91 -20.74
CA GLY A 819 -48.57 1.49 -21.00
C GLY A 819 -48.71 3.00 -20.72
N GLY A 820 -47.59 3.75 -20.74
CA GLY A 820 -47.55 5.16 -20.35
C GLY A 820 -47.48 5.43 -18.85
N ARG A 821 -47.45 4.38 -18.01
CA ARG A 821 -47.18 4.48 -16.56
C ARG A 821 -45.72 4.13 -16.28
N ARG A 822 -45.07 4.88 -15.39
CA ARG A 822 -43.79 4.45 -14.80
C ARG A 822 -44.06 3.39 -13.74
N ASP A 823 -43.26 2.34 -13.78
CA ASP A 823 -43.39 1.14 -12.94
C ASP A 823 -42.00 0.67 -12.50
N SER A 824 -41.91 -0.27 -11.56
CA SER A 824 -40.61 -0.69 -11.02
C SER A 824 -40.57 -2.12 -10.49
N LEU A 825 -39.50 -2.83 -10.86
CA LEU A 825 -39.11 -4.11 -10.25
C LEU A 825 -38.16 -3.85 -9.09
N VAL A 826 -38.39 -4.48 -7.93
CA VAL A 826 -37.48 -4.43 -6.78
C VAL A 826 -36.95 -5.83 -6.49
N THR A 827 -35.64 -5.95 -6.37
CA THR A 827 -34.94 -7.15 -5.91
C THR A 827 -34.13 -6.78 -4.67
N THR A 828 -34.35 -7.49 -3.57
CA THR A 828 -33.59 -7.32 -2.32
C THR A 828 -32.83 -8.61 -2.05
N LYS A 829 -31.53 -8.53 -1.76
CA LYS A 829 -30.70 -9.64 -1.28
C LYS A 829 -30.25 -9.37 0.15
N GLU A 830 -30.40 -10.35 1.02
CA GLU A 830 -29.88 -10.33 2.39
C GLU A 830 -28.84 -11.44 2.56
N TYR A 831 -27.69 -11.10 3.16
CA TYR A 831 -26.48 -11.92 3.20
C TYR A 831 -26.18 -12.34 4.64
N SER A 832 -25.98 -13.64 4.87
CA SER A 832 -25.63 -14.20 6.18
C SER A 832 -24.28 -14.93 6.12
N TYR A 833 -23.49 -14.75 7.17
CA TYR A 833 -22.10 -15.22 7.28
C TYR A 833 -21.92 -16.08 8.52
N ASN A 834 -21.05 -17.09 8.45
CA ASN A 834 -20.71 -17.98 9.57
C ASN A 834 -19.19 -18.02 9.75
N ILE A 835 -18.61 -16.91 10.20
CA ILE A 835 -17.16 -16.72 10.27
C ILE A 835 -16.59 -17.27 11.58
N ASP A 836 -15.79 -18.33 11.49
CA ASP A 836 -15.01 -18.83 12.63
C ASP A 836 -13.66 -18.10 12.73
N PHE A 837 -13.61 -17.06 13.57
CA PHE A 837 -12.40 -16.27 13.81
C PHE A 837 -11.24 -17.02 14.50
N SER A 838 -11.45 -18.27 14.93
CA SER A 838 -10.41 -19.16 15.47
C SER A 838 -9.69 -19.97 14.39
N ASN A 839 -10.31 -20.13 13.21
CA ASN A 839 -9.77 -20.87 12.07
C ASN A 839 -9.45 -19.90 10.91
N PRO A 840 -8.17 -19.62 10.58
CA PRO A 840 -7.83 -18.76 9.45
C PRO A 840 -8.23 -19.35 8.08
N GLY A 841 -8.49 -20.67 8.01
CA GLY A 841 -9.05 -21.35 6.84
C GLY A 841 -10.58 -21.44 6.80
N ALA A 842 -11.29 -20.62 7.58
CA ALA A 842 -12.75 -20.46 7.50
C ALA A 842 -13.12 -19.41 6.43
N SER A 843 -14.26 -19.59 5.76
CA SER A 843 -14.64 -18.70 4.66
C SER A 843 -15.28 -17.40 5.13
N LEU A 844 -14.87 -16.30 4.49
CA LEU A 844 -15.49 -14.98 4.60
C LEU A 844 -16.64 -14.76 3.60
N GLU A 845 -16.90 -15.73 2.72
CA GLU A 845 -18.02 -15.69 1.79
C GLU A 845 -19.38 -15.94 2.50
N PRO A 846 -20.52 -15.47 1.96
CA PRO A 846 -21.82 -15.64 2.59
C PRO A 846 -22.28 -17.10 2.55
N GLY A 847 -22.51 -17.71 3.72
CA GLY A 847 -23.08 -19.06 3.82
C GLY A 847 -24.56 -19.16 3.43
N LYS A 848 -25.25 -18.01 3.32
CA LYS A 848 -26.63 -17.95 2.81
C LYS A 848 -26.92 -16.58 2.17
N VAL A 849 -27.64 -16.59 1.06
CA VAL A 849 -28.18 -15.40 0.39
C VAL A 849 -29.68 -15.58 0.16
N GLU A 850 -30.48 -14.61 0.62
CA GLU A 850 -31.94 -14.61 0.45
C GLU A 850 -32.36 -13.48 -0.47
N THR A 851 -32.88 -13.85 -1.65
CA THR A 851 -33.32 -12.91 -2.70
C THR A 851 -34.84 -12.83 -2.73
N ALA A 852 -35.41 -11.64 -2.48
CA ALA A 852 -36.84 -11.37 -2.54
C ALA A 852 -37.18 -10.37 -3.65
N ASN A 853 -38.11 -10.73 -4.52
CA ASN A 853 -38.56 -9.93 -5.67
C ASN A 853 -39.95 -9.32 -5.44
N SER A 854 -40.23 -8.15 -6.02
CA SER A 854 -41.51 -7.44 -5.86
C SER A 854 -42.72 -8.10 -6.53
N ASN A 855 -42.51 -9.14 -7.34
CA ASN A 855 -43.56 -10.03 -7.85
C ASN A 855 -44.00 -11.11 -6.84
N GLY A 856 -43.34 -11.19 -5.67
CA GLY A 856 -43.58 -12.20 -4.64
C GLY A 856 -42.78 -13.49 -4.79
N THR A 857 -41.89 -13.62 -5.79
CA THR A 857 -40.95 -14.76 -5.82
C THR A 857 -39.81 -14.54 -4.85
N GLY A 858 -39.45 -15.63 -4.15
CA GLY A 858 -38.31 -15.69 -3.24
C GLY A 858 -37.40 -16.83 -3.64
N VAL A 859 -36.10 -16.56 -3.61
CA VAL A 859 -35.01 -17.52 -3.84
C VAL A 859 -34.13 -17.54 -2.61
N THR A 860 -33.78 -18.73 -2.14
CA THR A 860 -32.77 -18.94 -1.09
C THR A 860 -31.65 -19.79 -1.65
N ASP A 861 -30.43 -19.26 -1.59
CA ASP A 861 -29.20 -19.97 -1.87
C ASP A 861 -28.43 -20.20 -0.55
N GLU A 862 -28.13 -21.45 -0.24
CA GLU A 862 -27.31 -21.87 0.92
C GLU A 862 -25.99 -22.46 0.40
N TYR A 863 -24.88 -22.14 1.09
CA TYR A 863 -23.51 -22.46 0.66
C TYR A 863 -22.68 -23.03 1.82
N GLU A 864 -21.86 -24.06 1.54
CA GLU A 864 -20.75 -24.47 2.41
C GLU A 864 -19.45 -24.48 1.61
N TYR A 865 -18.33 -24.25 2.30
CA TYR A 865 -16.98 -24.16 1.75
C TYR A 865 -16.09 -25.24 2.37
N LEU A 866 -15.11 -25.71 1.61
CA LEU A 866 -14.20 -26.77 2.02
C LEU A 866 -13.25 -26.27 3.12
N SER A 867 -13.23 -26.96 4.27
CA SER A 867 -12.36 -26.60 5.40
C SER A 867 -10.89 -26.64 4.99
N GLY A 868 -10.14 -25.56 5.27
CA GLY A 868 -8.75 -25.39 4.85
C GLY A 868 -8.57 -24.91 3.41
N PHE A 869 -9.66 -24.76 2.64
CA PHE A 869 -9.70 -24.21 1.28
C PHE A 869 -10.90 -23.24 1.16
N PRO A 870 -10.92 -22.13 1.91
CA PRO A 870 -12.15 -21.33 2.14
C PRO A 870 -12.81 -20.70 0.89
N ALA A 871 -12.12 -20.61 -0.25
CA ALA A 871 -12.72 -20.19 -1.52
C ALA A 871 -13.32 -21.36 -2.35
N VAL A 872 -13.04 -22.62 -1.97
CA VAL A 872 -13.52 -23.82 -2.67
C VAL A 872 -14.89 -24.22 -2.15
N LEU A 873 -15.91 -24.04 -2.97
CA LEU A 873 -17.30 -24.40 -2.65
C LEU A 873 -17.47 -25.93 -2.56
N SER A 874 -18.03 -26.42 -1.45
CA SER A 874 -18.34 -27.85 -1.23
C SER A 874 -19.83 -28.18 -1.35
N TYR A 875 -20.71 -27.20 -1.07
CA TYR A 875 -22.16 -27.36 -1.15
C TYR A 875 -22.81 -26.12 -1.74
N HIS A 876 -23.83 -26.34 -2.57
CA HIS A 876 -24.79 -25.32 -2.95
C HIS A 876 -26.19 -25.92 -2.96
N LYS A 877 -27.11 -25.28 -2.24
CA LYS A 877 -28.55 -25.57 -2.31
C LYS A 877 -29.29 -24.33 -2.77
N HIS A 878 -29.96 -24.46 -3.90
CA HIS A 878 -30.86 -23.46 -4.47
C HIS A 878 -32.31 -23.86 -4.15
N SER A 879 -33.12 -22.92 -3.66
CA SER A 879 -34.53 -23.14 -3.35
C SER A 879 -35.38 -22.01 -3.93
N GLU A 880 -36.34 -22.33 -4.80
CA GLU A 880 -37.27 -21.39 -5.42
C GLU A 880 -38.67 -22.02 -5.54
N GLY A 881 -39.72 -21.25 -5.25
CA GLY A 881 -41.11 -21.67 -5.50
C GLY A 881 -41.60 -22.90 -4.73
N GLY A 882 -40.88 -23.30 -3.67
CA GLY A 882 -41.13 -24.54 -2.92
C GLY A 882 -40.41 -25.78 -3.46
N HIS A 883 -39.70 -25.67 -4.58
CA HIS A 883 -38.76 -26.68 -5.07
C HIS A 883 -37.34 -26.35 -4.60
N SER A 884 -36.48 -27.37 -4.54
CA SER A 884 -35.06 -27.19 -4.22
C SER A 884 -34.17 -28.16 -4.99
N ARG A 885 -32.92 -27.74 -5.20
CA ARG A 885 -31.84 -28.54 -5.76
C ARG A 885 -30.59 -28.35 -4.91
N GLU A 886 -30.10 -29.46 -4.35
CA GLU A 886 -28.82 -29.56 -3.68
C GLU A 886 -27.76 -30.10 -4.64
N ASN A 887 -26.56 -29.52 -4.60
CA ASN A 887 -25.35 -30.03 -5.24
C ASN A 887 -24.25 -30.13 -4.18
N ARG A 888 -23.53 -31.25 -4.13
CA ARG A 888 -22.41 -31.49 -3.19
C ARG A 888 -21.19 -31.96 -3.93
N ILE A 889 -20.02 -31.43 -3.58
CA ILE A 889 -18.73 -31.96 -3.97
C ILE A 889 -18.12 -32.63 -2.74
N LEU A 890 -17.95 -33.95 -2.81
CA LEU A 890 -17.18 -34.71 -1.83
C LEU A 890 -15.73 -34.70 -2.30
N PHE A 891 -14.79 -34.43 -1.39
CA PHE A 891 -13.36 -34.35 -1.65
C PHE A 891 -12.63 -35.49 -0.92
N LYS A 892 -11.46 -35.90 -1.43
CA LYS A 892 -10.57 -36.81 -0.70
C LYS A 892 -10.04 -36.12 0.56
N ASP A 893 -10.08 -36.82 1.70
CA ASP A 893 -9.67 -36.32 3.02
C ASP A 893 -8.35 -35.53 2.98
N GLY A 894 -8.38 -34.30 3.51
CA GLY A 894 -7.23 -33.40 3.59
C GLY A 894 -6.81 -32.72 2.27
N THR A 895 -7.61 -32.81 1.20
CA THR A 895 -7.26 -32.25 -0.12
C THR A 895 -8.42 -31.50 -0.78
N CYS A 896 -8.11 -30.70 -1.82
CA CYS A 896 -9.11 -30.09 -2.70
C CYS A 896 -9.39 -30.93 -3.98
N PHE A 897 -9.11 -32.24 -3.96
CA PHE A 897 -9.40 -33.17 -5.06
C PHE A 897 -10.82 -33.75 -4.93
N PRO A 898 -11.73 -33.53 -5.88
CA PRO A 898 -13.04 -34.19 -5.89
C PRO A 898 -12.90 -35.71 -5.89
N GLU A 899 -13.65 -36.38 -5.02
CA GLU A 899 -13.97 -37.80 -5.12
C GLU A 899 -15.31 -37.99 -5.85
N ARG A 900 -16.34 -37.18 -5.54
CA ARG A 900 -17.67 -37.29 -6.17
C ARG A 900 -18.35 -35.93 -6.28
N ILE A 901 -19.09 -35.73 -7.37
CA ILE A 901 -20.07 -34.66 -7.50
C ILE A 901 -21.45 -35.31 -7.44
N ARG A 902 -22.30 -34.82 -6.54
CA ARG A 902 -23.63 -35.37 -6.24
C ARG A 902 -24.70 -34.32 -6.40
N SER A 903 -25.88 -34.71 -6.89
CA SER A 903 -27.06 -33.84 -6.89
C SER A 903 -28.30 -34.52 -6.30
N LYS A 904 -29.20 -33.71 -5.77
CA LYS A 904 -30.50 -34.13 -5.24
C LYS A 904 -31.53 -33.03 -5.47
N THR A 905 -32.76 -33.40 -5.81
CA THR A 905 -33.91 -32.47 -5.81
C THR A 905 -34.88 -32.81 -4.68
N ASP A 906 -35.80 -31.89 -4.41
CA ASP A 906 -37.00 -32.07 -3.56
C ASP A 906 -37.77 -33.37 -3.83
N ARG A 907 -37.74 -33.88 -5.08
CA ARG A 907 -38.45 -35.08 -5.54
C ARG A 907 -37.67 -36.39 -5.38
N MET A 908 -36.47 -36.36 -4.80
CA MET A 908 -35.59 -37.52 -4.64
C MET A 908 -35.44 -37.88 -3.15
N SER A 909 -35.39 -39.17 -2.82
CA SER A 909 -35.05 -39.63 -1.47
C SER A 909 -33.56 -39.40 -1.15
N ASP A 910 -32.70 -39.75 -2.10
CA ASP A 910 -31.25 -39.86 -1.94
C ASP A 910 -30.49 -38.98 -2.93
N PHE A 911 -29.18 -38.85 -2.74
CA PHE A 911 -28.29 -38.20 -3.72
C PHE A 911 -27.97 -39.13 -4.89
N ARG A 912 -28.00 -38.59 -6.10
CA ARG A 912 -27.43 -39.23 -7.30
C ARG A 912 -25.99 -38.78 -7.47
N ASP A 913 -25.09 -39.70 -7.77
CA ASP A 913 -23.75 -39.38 -8.28
C ASP A 913 -23.87 -38.85 -9.72
N GLU A 914 -23.40 -37.62 -9.98
CA GLU A 914 -23.29 -37.05 -11.33
C GLU A 914 -21.95 -37.39 -11.98
N VAL A 915 -20.88 -37.39 -11.18
CA VAL A 915 -19.51 -37.77 -11.54
C VAL A 915 -18.86 -38.44 -10.33
N VAL A 916 -18.19 -39.58 -10.53
CA VAL A 916 -17.30 -40.23 -9.54
C VAL A 916 -15.89 -40.22 -10.08
N TYR A 917 -14.93 -39.70 -9.32
CA TYR A 917 -13.51 -39.60 -9.69
C TYR A 917 -12.77 -40.85 -9.17
N THR A 918 -12.72 -41.89 -9.99
CA THR A 918 -12.22 -43.21 -9.62
C THR A 918 -10.70 -43.30 -9.60
N ALA A 919 -9.99 -42.54 -10.43
CA ALA A 919 -8.53 -42.54 -10.44
C ALA A 919 -7.91 -41.15 -10.70
N TYR A 920 -6.72 -40.96 -10.15
CA TYR A 920 -5.82 -39.84 -10.42
C TYR A 920 -4.45 -40.41 -10.85
N ASP A 921 -3.62 -39.63 -11.55
CA ASP A 921 -2.24 -40.01 -11.90
C ASP A 921 -1.25 -39.70 -10.77
N GLY A 922 0.03 -40.08 -10.94
CA GLY A 922 1.11 -39.79 -9.99
C GLY A 922 1.44 -38.29 -9.80
N HIS A 923 0.79 -37.42 -10.57
CA HIS A 923 0.91 -35.96 -10.52
C HIS A 923 -0.39 -35.26 -10.05
N ASN A 924 -1.38 -36.05 -9.61
CA ASN A 924 -2.74 -35.68 -9.23
C ASN A 924 -3.60 -35.00 -10.32
N ASN A 925 -3.32 -35.26 -11.60
CA ASN A 925 -4.33 -35.02 -12.63
C ASN A 925 -5.42 -36.10 -12.55
N VAL A 926 -6.61 -35.79 -13.05
CA VAL A 926 -7.74 -36.75 -13.12
C VAL A 926 -7.43 -37.79 -14.19
N ALA A 927 -7.37 -39.08 -13.81
CA ALA A 927 -7.01 -40.18 -14.71
C ALA A 927 -8.19 -41.08 -15.09
N GLU A 928 -9.18 -41.25 -14.21
CA GLU A 928 -10.46 -41.89 -14.55
C GLU A 928 -11.61 -41.21 -13.80
N ILE A 929 -12.72 -41.00 -14.50
CA ILE A 929 -14.03 -40.68 -13.92
C ILE A 929 -15.09 -41.70 -14.40
N LYS A 930 -16.22 -41.77 -13.69
CA LYS A 930 -17.46 -42.41 -14.14
C LYS A 930 -18.58 -41.38 -14.17
N GLY A 931 -19.33 -41.35 -15.28
CA GLY A 931 -20.49 -40.48 -15.44
C GLY A 931 -21.71 -40.95 -14.61
N LYS A 932 -22.76 -40.13 -14.60
CA LYS A 932 -24.08 -40.39 -13.98
C LYS A 932 -24.76 -41.72 -14.38
N ASP A 933 -24.32 -42.31 -15.47
CA ASP A 933 -24.77 -43.56 -16.09
C ASP A 933 -23.86 -44.75 -15.77
N GLY A 934 -22.75 -44.50 -15.05
CA GLY A 934 -21.71 -45.48 -14.74
C GLY A 934 -20.62 -45.60 -15.82
N THR A 935 -20.77 -44.95 -16.98
CA THR A 935 -19.82 -45.04 -18.10
C THR A 935 -18.45 -44.51 -17.69
N PRO A 936 -17.36 -45.30 -17.77
CA PRO A 936 -16.01 -44.83 -17.45
C PRO A 936 -15.48 -43.91 -18.56
N VAL A 937 -14.68 -42.92 -18.16
CA VAL A 937 -13.91 -42.06 -19.05
C VAL A 937 -12.50 -41.95 -18.49
N THR A 938 -11.54 -42.50 -19.23
CA THR A 938 -10.11 -42.48 -18.89
C THR A 938 -9.43 -41.30 -19.59
N PHE A 939 -8.50 -40.65 -18.89
CA PHE A 939 -7.67 -39.58 -19.43
C PHE A 939 -6.19 -39.97 -19.34
N LEU A 940 -5.44 -39.72 -20.41
CA LEU A 940 -3.99 -39.87 -20.45
C LEU A 940 -3.37 -38.48 -20.58
N TRP A 941 -2.28 -38.22 -19.84
CA TRP A 941 -1.67 -36.91 -19.72
C TRP A 941 -0.27 -36.88 -20.36
N GLY A 942 0.19 -35.68 -20.70
CA GLY A 942 1.45 -35.44 -21.41
C GLY A 942 1.97 -34.03 -21.19
N TYR A 943 3.05 -33.72 -21.90
CA TYR A 943 3.67 -32.39 -21.94
C TYR A 943 4.05 -31.86 -20.55
N LEU A 944 4.90 -32.56 -19.79
CA LEU A 944 5.25 -32.23 -18.39
C LEU A 944 4.03 -32.21 -17.46
N ASN A 945 3.12 -33.18 -17.63
CA ASN A 945 1.89 -33.35 -16.85
C ASN A 945 0.87 -32.20 -17.00
N ARG A 946 0.93 -31.42 -18.09
CA ARG A 946 0.13 -30.19 -18.27
C ARG A 946 -1.19 -30.39 -19.00
N PHE A 947 -1.22 -31.32 -19.97
CA PHE A 947 -2.34 -31.43 -20.91
C PHE A 947 -2.80 -32.88 -21.10
N PRO A 948 -4.13 -33.13 -21.23
CA PRO A 948 -4.66 -34.46 -21.50
C PRO A 948 -4.46 -34.79 -22.98
N ILE A 949 -3.52 -35.67 -23.30
CA ILE A 949 -3.20 -36.10 -24.67
C ILE A 949 -4.23 -37.08 -25.24
N ALA A 950 -5.04 -37.71 -24.38
CA ALA A 950 -6.17 -38.51 -24.80
C ALA A 950 -7.33 -38.52 -23.80
N LYS A 951 -8.54 -38.66 -24.34
CA LYS A 951 -9.78 -38.96 -23.62
C LYS A 951 -10.38 -40.22 -24.24
N ILE A 952 -10.57 -41.26 -23.43
CA ILE A 952 -11.15 -42.53 -23.86
C ILE A 952 -12.47 -42.71 -23.13
N GLU A 953 -13.59 -42.54 -23.83
CA GLU A 953 -14.93 -42.82 -23.28
C GLU A 953 -15.25 -44.31 -23.40
N ASN A 954 -15.97 -44.87 -22.42
CA ASN A 954 -16.37 -46.28 -22.36
C ASN A 954 -15.20 -47.28 -22.31
N ALA A 955 -14.13 -46.93 -21.59
CA ALA A 955 -13.11 -47.87 -21.09
C ALA A 955 -12.51 -47.37 -19.77
N THR A 956 -12.18 -48.30 -18.88
CA THR A 956 -11.45 -48.07 -17.62
C THR A 956 -9.94 -47.94 -17.84
N ARG A 957 -9.22 -47.39 -16.85
CA ARG A 957 -7.75 -47.24 -16.89
C ARG A 957 -7.04 -48.58 -17.07
N ASP A 958 -7.54 -49.62 -16.42
CA ASP A 958 -7.07 -51.00 -16.49
C ASP A 958 -7.21 -51.60 -17.91
N GLU A 959 -8.37 -51.39 -18.55
CA GLU A 959 -8.63 -51.81 -19.94
C GLU A 959 -7.77 -51.04 -20.95
N VAL A 960 -7.55 -49.74 -20.71
CA VAL A 960 -6.67 -48.89 -21.52
C VAL A 960 -5.21 -49.33 -21.40
N LEU A 961 -4.73 -49.68 -20.21
CA LEU A 961 -3.39 -50.23 -19.99
C LEU A 961 -3.21 -51.58 -20.71
N ALA A 962 -4.16 -52.50 -20.52
CA ALA A 962 -4.15 -53.80 -21.19
C ALA A 962 -4.20 -53.66 -22.72
N GLY A 963 -5.03 -52.75 -23.24
CA GLY A 963 -5.16 -52.45 -24.67
C GLY A 963 -3.91 -51.88 -25.33
N MET A 964 -3.02 -51.23 -24.57
CA MET A 964 -1.70 -50.76 -25.04
C MET A 964 -0.56 -51.78 -24.83
N GLY A 965 -0.88 -52.96 -24.29
CA GLY A 965 0.06 -54.06 -24.07
C GLY A 965 0.79 -54.02 -22.72
N TYR A 966 0.28 -53.29 -21.72
CA TYR A 966 0.85 -53.21 -20.37
C TYR A 966 0.08 -54.08 -19.37
N SER A 967 0.64 -54.26 -18.17
CA SER A 967 -0.14 -54.79 -17.04
C SER A 967 -1.26 -53.82 -16.70
N ALA A 968 -2.49 -54.33 -16.52
CA ALA A 968 -3.66 -53.53 -16.16
C ALA A 968 -3.46 -52.65 -14.90
N THR A 969 -2.54 -53.04 -14.01
CA THR A 969 -2.22 -52.34 -12.76
C THR A 969 -0.95 -51.48 -12.79
N ASP A 970 -0.19 -51.48 -13.89
CA ASP A 970 1.08 -50.73 -13.97
C ASP A 970 0.87 -49.30 -14.46
N THR A 971 0.45 -48.42 -13.55
CA THR A 971 0.30 -46.99 -13.86
C THR A 971 1.63 -46.28 -14.06
N SER A 972 2.76 -46.85 -13.61
CA SER A 972 4.06 -46.16 -13.60
C SER A 972 4.55 -45.80 -15.00
N VAL A 973 4.14 -46.58 -16.01
CA VAL A 973 4.36 -46.28 -17.43
C VAL A 973 3.65 -44.99 -17.84
N LEU A 974 2.42 -44.77 -17.39
CA LEU A 974 1.63 -43.58 -17.72
C LEU A 974 2.17 -42.35 -16.99
N ASP A 975 2.56 -42.51 -15.72
CA ASP A 975 3.15 -41.45 -14.91
C ASP A 975 4.54 -41.04 -15.48
N ALA A 976 5.28 -41.98 -16.08
CA ALA A 976 6.50 -41.70 -16.83
C ALA A 976 6.23 -41.05 -18.20
N TRP A 977 5.17 -41.44 -18.90
CA TRP A 977 4.75 -40.82 -20.17
C TRP A 977 4.35 -39.36 -20.01
N SER A 978 3.59 -39.05 -18.95
CA SER A 978 3.09 -37.69 -18.74
C SER A 978 4.22 -36.70 -18.44
N GLY A 979 5.33 -37.18 -17.88
CA GLY A 979 6.55 -36.40 -17.58
C GLY A 979 7.44 -36.03 -18.78
N PHE A 980 7.18 -36.48 -20.01
CA PHE A 980 7.94 -36.02 -21.18
C PHE A 980 7.55 -34.60 -21.62
N VAL A 981 8.50 -33.85 -22.20
CA VAL A 981 8.28 -32.48 -22.71
C VAL A 981 7.16 -32.47 -23.78
N GLU A 982 7.14 -33.49 -24.63
CA GLU A 982 6.18 -33.77 -25.69
C GLU A 982 6.03 -35.31 -25.80
N PRO A 983 4.85 -35.87 -26.14
CA PRO A 983 4.70 -37.31 -26.39
C PRO A 983 5.52 -37.77 -27.60
N SER A 984 6.02 -39.01 -27.57
CA SER A 984 6.70 -39.62 -28.72
C SER A 984 5.73 -40.33 -29.67
N ASP A 985 6.17 -40.58 -30.91
CA ASP A 985 5.38 -41.30 -31.91
C ASP A 985 4.96 -42.70 -31.45
N ASP A 986 5.76 -43.39 -30.62
CA ASP A 986 5.39 -44.69 -30.01
C ASP A 986 4.22 -44.54 -29.03
N ILE A 987 4.26 -43.52 -28.17
CA ILE A 987 3.17 -43.19 -27.23
C ILE A 987 1.89 -42.90 -28.01
N LEU A 988 1.95 -42.00 -29.00
CA LEU A 988 0.78 -41.63 -29.81
C LEU A 988 0.25 -42.82 -30.62
N SER A 989 1.12 -43.67 -31.18
CA SER A 989 0.73 -44.89 -31.91
C SER A 989 0.04 -45.92 -31.01
N LYS A 990 0.55 -46.13 -29.79
CA LYS A 990 -0.05 -47.02 -28.79
C LYS A 990 -1.45 -46.56 -28.41
N ILE A 991 -1.64 -45.28 -28.10
CA ILE A 991 -2.96 -44.74 -27.77
C ILE A 991 -3.89 -44.81 -28.99
N ALA A 992 -3.40 -44.51 -30.20
CA ALA A 992 -4.17 -44.63 -31.43
C ALA A 992 -4.65 -46.07 -31.71
N SER A 993 -3.86 -47.10 -31.36
CA SER A 993 -4.26 -48.50 -31.55
C SER A 993 -5.46 -48.94 -30.71
N LEU A 994 -5.79 -48.22 -29.62
CA LEU A 994 -6.95 -48.50 -28.77
C LEU A 994 -8.28 -48.43 -29.53
N ARG A 995 -8.37 -47.68 -30.65
CA ARG A 995 -9.57 -47.69 -31.52
C ARG A 995 -9.89 -49.08 -32.07
N ASN A 996 -8.88 -49.92 -32.27
CA ASN A 996 -9.02 -51.30 -32.74
C ASN A 996 -8.98 -52.31 -31.58
N GLY A 997 -8.19 -52.03 -30.53
CA GLY A 997 -8.07 -52.91 -29.35
C GLY A 997 -9.29 -52.90 -28.43
N LEU A 998 -10.01 -51.77 -28.35
CA LEU A 998 -11.19 -51.55 -27.52
C LEU A 998 -12.36 -51.04 -28.40
N PRO A 999 -13.02 -51.90 -29.19
CA PRO A 999 -14.02 -51.48 -30.19
C PRO A 999 -15.30 -50.87 -29.60
N GLY A 1000 -15.52 -50.96 -28.29
CA GLY A 1000 -16.58 -50.25 -27.58
C GLY A 1000 -16.19 -48.85 -27.09
N ALA A 1001 -14.92 -48.47 -27.17
CA ALA A 1001 -14.38 -47.24 -26.60
C ALA A 1001 -14.26 -46.11 -27.64
N ARG A 1002 -14.44 -44.87 -27.20
CA ARG A 1002 -14.37 -43.68 -28.06
C ARG A 1002 -13.09 -42.90 -27.73
N VAL A 1003 -12.05 -43.16 -28.51
CA VAL A 1003 -10.70 -42.60 -28.31
C VAL A 1003 -10.59 -41.25 -29.04
N THR A 1004 -10.54 -40.17 -28.28
CA THR A 1004 -10.19 -38.82 -28.77
C THR A 1004 -8.75 -38.51 -28.38
N LEU A 1005 -7.95 -38.03 -29.34
CA LEU A 1005 -6.56 -37.59 -29.11
C LEU A 1005 -6.46 -36.06 -29.19
N TYR A 1006 -5.50 -35.48 -28.48
CA TYR A 1006 -5.26 -34.04 -28.43
C TYR A 1006 -3.77 -33.74 -28.64
N ASP A 1007 -3.45 -33.00 -29.72
CA ASP A 1007 -2.11 -32.50 -30.01
C ASP A 1007 -2.00 -31.06 -29.47
N TYR A 1008 -0.88 -30.73 -28.81
CA TYR A 1008 -0.62 -29.39 -28.27
C TYR A 1008 0.71 -28.83 -28.75
N ASP A 1009 0.73 -27.51 -28.97
CA ASP A 1009 1.94 -26.72 -28.80
C ASP A 1009 2.06 -26.31 -27.31
N PRO A 1010 3.21 -26.57 -26.64
CA PRO A 1010 3.49 -26.22 -25.25
C PRO A 1010 3.22 -24.78 -24.78
N VAL A 1011 2.96 -23.83 -25.69
CA VAL A 1011 2.87 -22.38 -25.46
C VAL A 1011 1.62 -21.77 -26.10
N GLN A 1012 1.21 -22.22 -27.29
CA GLN A 1012 0.01 -21.73 -28.00
C GLN A 1012 -1.27 -22.45 -27.55
N GLY A 1013 -1.18 -23.73 -27.18
CA GLY A 1013 -2.33 -24.54 -26.79
C GLY A 1013 -2.65 -25.68 -27.76
N LEU A 1014 -3.93 -25.98 -27.93
CA LEU A 1014 -4.45 -27.16 -28.64
C LEU A 1014 -4.33 -27.00 -30.17
N THR A 1015 -3.39 -27.69 -30.80
CA THR A 1015 -3.13 -27.62 -32.26
C THR A 1015 -3.81 -28.73 -33.06
N GLY A 1016 -4.33 -29.77 -32.39
CA GLY A 1016 -5.07 -30.85 -33.06
C GLY A 1016 -6.02 -31.59 -32.12
N VAL A 1017 -7.16 -32.02 -32.66
CA VAL A 1017 -8.07 -32.99 -32.04
C VAL A 1017 -8.35 -34.08 -33.04
N THR A 1018 -7.97 -35.32 -32.73
CA THR A 1018 -8.37 -36.49 -33.54
C THR A 1018 -9.58 -37.14 -32.89
N ASP A 1019 -10.72 -37.15 -33.57
CA ASP A 1019 -11.98 -37.66 -33.05
C ASP A 1019 -12.00 -39.21 -32.94
N PRO A 1020 -13.08 -39.81 -32.38
CA PRO A 1020 -13.22 -41.27 -32.31
C PRO A 1020 -13.21 -41.99 -33.67
N ASN A 1021 -13.59 -41.32 -34.75
CA ASN A 1021 -13.60 -41.87 -36.12
C ASN A 1021 -12.23 -41.75 -36.81
N GLY A 1022 -11.26 -41.04 -36.22
CA GLY A 1022 -9.94 -40.77 -36.78
C GLY A 1022 -9.83 -39.47 -37.58
N VAL A 1023 -10.87 -38.63 -37.59
CA VAL A 1023 -10.86 -37.32 -38.28
C VAL A 1023 -10.08 -36.31 -37.44
N VAL A 1024 -9.04 -35.72 -38.02
CA VAL A 1024 -8.21 -34.71 -37.36
C VAL A 1024 -8.76 -33.31 -37.64
N THR A 1025 -9.31 -32.66 -36.62
CA THR A 1025 -9.49 -31.21 -36.63
C THR A 1025 -8.16 -30.56 -36.24
N ARG A 1026 -7.61 -29.72 -37.10
CA ARG A 1026 -6.41 -28.90 -36.86
C ARG A 1026 -6.82 -27.49 -36.43
N PHE A 1027 -5.96 -26.88 -35.62
CA PHE A 1027 -6.13 -25.54 -35.08
C PHE A 1027 -4.83 -24.76 -35.31
N GLU A 1028 -4.91 -23.62 -35.98
CA GLU A 1028 -3.79 -22.69 -36.17
C GLU A 1028 -4.01 -21.43 -35.34
N TYR A 1029 -2.94 -20.91 -34.77
CA TYR A 1029 -2.93 -19.69 -33.96
C TYR A 1029 -2.14 -18.60 -34.67
N ASP A 1030 -2.52 -17.35 -34.46
CA ASP A 1030 -1.61 -16.24 -34.73
C ASP A 1030 -0.47 -16.23 -33.72
N HIS A 1031 0.61 -15.51 -34.05
CA HIS A 1031 1.76 -15.32 -33.17
C HIS A 1031 1.46 -14.49 -31.90
N TYR A 1032 0.19 -14.19 -31.59
CA TYR A 1032 -0.26 -13.71 -30.28
C TYR A 1032 -0.93 -14.80 -29.43
N ASN A 1033 -0.89 -16.05 -29.89
CA ASN A 1033 -1.54 -17.23 -29.31
C ASN A 1033 -3.07 -17.12 -29.35
N ARG A 1034 -3.64 -16.52 -30.41
CA ARG A 1034 -5.08 -16.43 -30.64
C ARG A 1034 -5.47 -17.32 -31.83
N LEU A 1035 -6.46 -18.20 -31.65
CA LEU A 1035 -6.90 -19.17 -32.65
C LEU A 1035 -7.40 -18.46 -33.93
N THR A 1036 -6.71 -18.60 -35.07
CA THR A 1036 -7.14 -18.02 -36.35
C THR A 1036 -8.02 -18.96 -37.15
N ASP A 1037 -7.71 -20.25 -37.18
CA ASP A 1037 -8.31 -21.20 -38.11
C ASP A 1037 -8.56 -22.54 -37.43
N SER A 1038 -9.78 -23.08 -37.56
CA SER A 1038 -10.08 -24.50 -37.31
C SER A 1038 -10.59 -25.16 -38.58
N TYR A 1039 -10.07 -26.35 -38.87
CA TYR A 1039 -10.31 -27.05 -40.14
C TYR A 1039 -10.06 -28.55 -40.00
N TYR A 1040 -10.46 -29.33 -41.00
CA TYR A 1040 -9.91 -30.67 -41.21
C TYR A 1040 -9.34 -30.77 -42.63
N VAL A 1041 -8.57 -31.82 -42.89
CA VAL A 1041 -8.05 -32.14 -44.22
C VAL A 1041 -8.88 -33.28 -44.80
N ASP A 1042 -9.38 -33.09 -46.02
CA ASP A 1042 -10.19 -34.11 -46.71
C ASP A 1042 -9.31 -35.14 -47.47
N PRO A 1043 -9.90 -36.20 -48.07
CA PRO A 1043 -9.14 -37.22 -48.79
C PRO A 1043 -8.35 -36.71 -50.01
N ASP A 1044 -8.73 -35.55 -50.57
CA ASP A 1044 -8.05 -34.87 -51.68
C ASP A 1044 -7.00 -33.85 -51.18
N LEU A 1045 -6.64 -33.94 -49.89
CA LEU A 1045 -5.68 -33.08 -49.18
C LEU A 1045 -6.06 -31.60 -49.12
N GLN A 1046 -7.34 -31.26 -49.25
CA GLN A 1046 -7.82 -29.88 -49.17
C GLN A 1046 -8.15 -29.48 -47.73
N LYS A 1047 -7.86 -28.22 -47.38
CA LYS A 1047 -8.17 -27.61 -46.08
C LYS A 1047 -9.65 -27.21 -46.03
N VAL A 1048 -10.49 -28.10 -45.50
CA VAL A 1048 -11.91 -27.83 -45.28
C VAL A 1048 -12.08 -27.02 -43.98
N MET A 1049 -12.22 -25.71 -44.15
CA MET A 1049 -12.43 -24.77 -43.05
C MET A 1049 -13.74 -25.06 -42.31
N LEU A 1050 -13.63 -25.23 -40.98
CA LEU A 1050 -14.78 -25.29 -40.07
C LEU A 1050 -15.10 -23.89 -39.54
N GLN A 1051 -14.09 -23.14 -39.11
CA GLN A 1051 -14.25 -21.77 -38.62
C GLN A 1051 -12.97 -20.94 -38.81
N GLN A 1052 -13.12 -19.67 -39.21
CA GLN A 1052 -12.02 -18.70 -39.30
C GLN A 1052 -12.32 -17.47 -38.44
N TYR A 1053 -11.33 -17.04 -37.66
CA TYR A 1053 -11.40 -15.93 -36.71
C TYR A 1053 -10.52 -14.77 -37.19
N ILE A 1054 -11.11 -13.87 -37.98
CA ILE A 1054 -10.43 -12.66 -38.44
C ILE A 1054 -10.46 -11.63 -37.30
N TYR A 1055 -9.45 -11.64 -36.43
CA TYR A 1055 -9.30 -10.72 -35.30
C TYR A 1055 -9.04 -9.27 -35.72
N ARG A 1056 -10.10 -8.57 -36.12
CA ARG A 1056 -10.08 -7.11 -36.29
C ARG A 1056 -9.96 -6.45 -34.92
N LEU A 1057 -8.88 -5.71 -34.72
CA LEU A 1057 -8.65 -4.91 -33.52
C LEU A 1057 -9.55 -3.66 -33.55
N GLY A 1058 -10.77 -3.82 -33.03
CA GLY A 1058 -11.78 -2.77 -32.87
C GLY A 1058 -13.03 -2.98 -33.74
N LYS A 1059 -14.19 -3.05 -33.08
CA LYS A 1059 -15.49 -2.69 -33.63
C LYS A 1059 -16.44 -2.28 -32.50
#